data_AF-A0A1X7K9Z7-F1
#
_entry.id   AF-A0A1X7K9Z7-F1
#
_cell.length_a   1.000
_cell.length_b   1.000
_cell.length_c   1.000
_cell.angle_alpha   90.00
_cell.angle_beta   90.00
_cell.angle_gamma   90.00
#
_symmetry.space_group_name_H-M   'P 1'
#
loop_
_entity.id
_entity.type
_entity.pdbx_description
1 polymer ?
#
loop_
_entity_poly.entity_id
_entity_poly.type
_entity_poly.pdbx_seq_one_letter_code
_entity_poly.pdbx_strand_id
1 'polypeptide(L)'
;MKMKGTKLFAMEWGKIIRSPKVLISVIAVMLVPLMYSGLFLGTFWDPYERLTDLPVAIVNQDKGAEFEGKSLTAGKELVDELQERKDFDFSFVSEAEAMDGLENDKYYMMITIPENFSEQATTLLDDKPAPAQLIFKTNEGHNFLAAQIGGTAIEKVNSEISKKVTEAYTEIMFEQVEKISDGLKEAGDGATKLYDGTTELADGASKLKENMAKLADGAVQLKDGTAPLQAGVSKLTDGVSGLQAGAKSLSSGMDQLAQAEKQLEQGATASKAGANQLKQGLQQSSDASAELAQGAAALANGLNQLVQANPAMAEDPGVKQLLGASQAVMQGTKKLSEGQQQLVQGASQLTQGQEQLAAGMKQFGEKLNEAKAGSHQLADGSTQLLNGVKGLQGGVGQALGALDQLASGATQLDEGTGTLQDGIGKLQDGSNELASKLNEAADKSSEVKGNDDRISMFAGPVEVVESSINQVPNYGTGFAPYFLSLGLFVGALILTIVLPLVQSPDPTANGWSRFFSKTLLFVSVGVVQALLADWIMIQGLGLEVKDMGAFVGFSVLTSVTFMMIIQSLVTVFENPGRFMAIVLLIMQLVTCGGTFPMELTPKAMQAIGPWLPMTYTVNGFKAVISSGDISRMWSEVGMMAIYMVAFGALTLGFFIVRSRKDKANTAAPGEVLSSM
;
A
#
# COMPACT_ATOMS: atom_id res chain seq x y z
N MET A 1 44.67 -65.47 76.49
CA MET A 1 44.93 -64.08 76.02
C MET A 1 43.70 -63.63 75.24
N LYS A 2 42.99 -62.57 75.64
CA LYS A 2 41.76 -62.13 74.96
C LYS A 2 42.09 -61.75 73.51
N MET A 3 41.51 -62.44 72.53
CA MET A 3 41.77 -62.14 71.12
C MET A 3 41.23 -60.76 70.77
N LYS A 4 42.03 -59.96 70.05
CA LYS A 4 41.61 -58.68 69.50
C LYS A 4 40.57 -58.93 68.40
N GLY A 5 39.52 -58.11 68.33
CA GLY A 5 38.41 -58.26 67.36
C GLY A 5 38.84 -58.39 65.89
N THR A 6 39.99 -57.84 65.50
CA THR A 6 40.55 -57.98 64.14
C THR A 6 41.00 -59.40 63.79
N LYS A 7 41.52 -60.17 64.75
CA LYS A 7 41.83 -61.59 64.54
C LYS A 7 40.56 -62.44 64.44
N LEU A 8 39.52 -62.07 65.18
CA LEU A 8 38.20 -62.73 65.13
C LEU A 8 37.54 -62.51 63.76
N PHE A 9 37.60 -61.28 63.24
CA PHE A 9 37.15 -60.94 61.90
C PHE A 9 37.84 -61.78 60.81
N ALA A 10 39.17 -61.92 60.86
CA ALA A 10 39.91 -62.74 59.90
C ALA A 10 39.50 -64.23 59.94
N MET A 11 39.18 -64.74 61.13
CA MET A 11 38.67 -66.12 61.28
C MET A 11 37.25 -66.29 60.72
N GLU A 12 36.37 -65.31 60.90
CA GLU A 12 35.01 -65.34 60.35
C GLU A 12 35.04 -65.38 58.81
N TRP A 13 35.85 -64.51 58.18
CA TRP A 13 36.07 -64.55 56.73
C TRP A 13 36.71 -65.87 56.28
N GLY A 14 37.70 -66.37 57.02
CA GLY A 14 38.31 -67.67 56.75
C GLY A 14 37.31 -68.82 56.80
N LYS A 15 36.31 -68.76 57.69
CA LYS A 15 35.23 -69.76 57.78
C LYS A 15 34.28 -69.69 56.59
N ILE A 16 33.96 -68.48 56.12
CA ILE A 16 33.11 -68.28 54.94
C ILE A 16 33.81 -68.78 53.69
N ILE A 17 35.06 -68.37 53.45
CA ILE A 17 35.84 -68.74 52.26
C ILE A 17 36.05 -70.26 52.18
N ARG A 18 36.25 -70.93 53.33
CA ARG A 18 36.42 -72.39 53.39
C ARG A 18 35.11 -73.18 53.30
N SER A 19 33.95 -72.52 53.34
CA SER A 19 32.64 -73.17 53.22
C SER A 19 31.98 -72.78 51.89
N PRO A 20 32.08 -73.63 50.85
CA PRO A 20 31.55 -73.30 49.52
C PRO A 20 30.08 -72.92 49.53
N LYS A 21 29.26 -73.60 50.36
CA LYS A 21 27.82 -73.32 50.49
C LYS A 21 27.56 -71.90 51.01
N VAL A 22 28.29 -71.47 52.05
CA VAL A 22 28.12 -70.12 52.62
C VAL A 22 28.71 -69.06 51.70
N LEU A 23 29.89 -69.32 51.10
CA LEU A 23 30.53 -68.41 50.16
C LEU A 23 29.65 -68.12 48.93
N ILE A 24 29.08 -69.16 48.31
CA ILE A 24 28.17 -69.01 47.16
C ILE A 24 26.92 -68.22 47.56
N SER A 25 26.33 -68.50 48.74
CA SER A 25 25.19 -67.72 49.23
C SER A 25 25.54 -66.26 49.48
N VAL A 26 26.72 -65.96 50.03
CA VAL A 26 27.17 -64.58 50.24
C VAL A 26 27.41 -63.88 48.90
N ILE A 27 28.02 -64.55 47.91
CA ILE A 27 28.18 -64.03 46.54
C ILE A 27 26.83 -63.76 45.88
N ALA A 28 25.88 -64.70 45.95
CA ALA A 28 24.56 -64.52 45.38
C ALA A 28 23.81 -63.32 46.00
N VAL A 29 23.92 -63.14 47.31
CA VAL A 29 23.34 -61.98 48.00
C VAL A 29 24.07 -60.68 47.66
N MET A 30 25.39 -60.72 47.41
CA MET A 30 26.14 -59.56 46.94
C MET A 30 25.63 -59.03 45.59
N LEU A 31 24.95 -59.87 44.79
CA LEU A 31 24.34 -59.45 43.52
C LEU A 31 22.92 -58.89 43.66
N VAL A 32 22.28 -58.96 44.83
CA VAL A 32 20.90 -58.48 45.02
C VAL A 32 20.75 -56.99 44.73
N PRO A 33 21.63 -56.08 45.22
CA PRO A 33 21.58 -54.68 44.83
C PRO A 33 21.68 -54.46 43.32
N LEU A 34 22.49 -55.26 42.61
CA LEU A 34 22.61 -55.21 41.14
C LEU A 34 21.28 -55.56 40.44
N MET A 35 20.46 -56.44 41.01
CA MET A 35 19.16 -56.77 40.42
C MET A 35 18.20 -55.58 40.45
N TYR A 36 18.19 -54.80 41.54
CA TYR A 36 17.34 -53.59 41.65
C TYR A 36 17.93 -52.41 40.87
N SER A 37 19.21 -52.12 41.05
CA SER A 37 19.85 -50.93 40.48
C SER A 37 20.33 -51.13 39.03
N GLY A 38 20.56 -52.37 38.60
CA GLY A 38 20.98 -52.73 37.25
C GLY A 38 19.82 -53.24 36.40
N LEU A 39 19.21 -54.38 36.76
CA LEU A 39 18.20 -55.02 35.90
C LEU A 39 16.87 -54.26 35.89
N PHE A 40 16.33 -53.92 37.07
CA PHE A 40 15.05 -53.22 37.14
C PHE A 40 15.15 -51.81 36.55
N LEU A 41 16.15 -51.03 36.99
CA LEU A 41 16.38 -49.68 36.47
C LEU A 41 16.76 -49.69 34.98
N GLY A 42 17.56 -50.65 34.53
CA GLY A 42 17.98 -50.78 33.14
C GLY A 42 16.83 -51.09 32.18
N THR A 43 15.80 -51.83 32.63
CA THR A 43 14.60 -52.10 31.82
C THR A 43 13.80 -50.83 31.54
N PHE A 44 13.84 -49.86 32.46
CA PHE A 44 13.13 -48.58 32.36
C PHE A 44 14.11 -47.41 32.23
N TRP A 45 15.28 -47.62 31.64
CA TRP A 45 16.34 -46.60 31.61
C TRP A 45 15.92 -45.37 30.80
N ASP A 46 15.37 -45.58 29.61
CA ASP A 46 14.73 -44.52 28.82
C ASP A 46 13.57 -45.08 28.00
N PRO A 47 12.33 -45.04 28.53
CA PRO A 47 11.16 -45.44 27.77
C PRO A 47 10.78 -44.41 26.69
N TYR A 48 11.30 -43.17 26.74
CA TYR A 48 10.97 -42.11 25.77
C TYR A 48 11.81 -42.21 24.50
N GLU A 49 13.05 -42.71 24.57
CA GLU A 49 13.83 -43.05 23.37
C GLU A 49 13.21 -44.18 22.54
N ARG A 50 12.31 -44.96 23.14
CA ARG A 50 11.62 -46.08 22.47
C ARG A 50 10.20 -45.77 22.02
N LEU A 51 9.83 -44.49 21.95
CA LEU A 51 8.52 -44.11 21.41
C LEU A 51 8.34 -44.51 19.94
N THR A 52 9.45 -44.68 19.22
CA THR A 52 9.49 -45.24 17.87
C THR A 52 8.91 -46.65 17.77
N ASP A 53 8.82 -47.37 18.88
CA ASP A 53 8.29 -48.74 18.96
C ASP A 53 6.82 -48.75 19.44
N LEU A 54 6.22 -47.58 19.71
CA LEU A 54 4.84 -47.45 20.20
C LEU A 54 3.87 -47.30 19.01
N PRO A 55 2.97 -48.28 18.75
CA PRO A 55 2.05 -48.20 17.63
C PRO A 55 0.99 -47.11 17.79
N VAL A 56 0.91 -46.22 16.80
CA VAL A 56 -0.03 -45.10 16.74
C VAL A 56 -0.86 -45.19 15.46
N ALA A 57 -2.19 -45.21 15.58
CA ALA A 57 -3.07 -45.17 14.42
C ALA A 57 -3.32 -43.73 13.96
N ILE A 58 -3.10 -43.46 12.68
CA ILE A 58 -3.47 -42.21 12.02
C ILE A 58 -4.66 -42.48 11.09
N VAL A 59 -5.73 -41.71 11.28
CA VAL A 59 -6.95 -41.77 10.47
C VAL A 59 -7.12 -40.42 9.78
N ASN A 60 -7.04 -40.40 8.44
CA ASN A 60 -7.29 -39.18 7.68
C ASN A 60 -8.66 -39.23 7.01
N GLN A 61 -9.55 -38.30 7.40
CA GLN A 61 -10.88 -38.12 6.80
C GLN A 61 -10.99 -36.80 6.03
N ASP A 62 -9.94 -35.96 6.03
CA ASP A 62 -9.94 -34.63 5.42
C ASP A 62 -10.25 -34.66 3.92
N LYS A 63 -11.12 -33.76 3.48
CA LYS A 63 -11.56 -33.65 2.07
C LYS A 63 -10.79 -32.59 1.28
N GLY A 64 -9.91 -31.83 1.93
CA GLY A 64 -9.27 -30.66 1.34
C GLY A 64 -10.22 -29.45 1.29
N ALA A 65 -9.66 -28.28 0.96
CA ALA A 65 -10.40 -27.04 0.79
C ALA A 65 -9.86 -26.23 -0.42
N GLU A 66 -10.60 -25.21 -0.83
CA GLU A 66 -10.16 -24.24 -1.83
C GLU A 66 -10.05 -22.86 -1.18
N PHE A 67 -8.91 -22.21 -1.32
CA PHE A 67 -8.64 -20.90 -0.74
C PHE A 67 -8.01 -20.00 -1.79
N GLU A 68 -8.67 -18.88 -2.13
CA GLU A 68 -8.19 -17.89 -3.11
C GLU A 68 -7.78 -18.52 -4.46
N GLY A 69 -8.49 -19.55 -4.91
CA GLY A 69 -8.24 -20.27 -6.17
C GLY A 69 -7.06 -21.25 -6.15
N LYS A 70 -6.44 -21.48 -4.98
CA LYS A 70 -5.46 -22.55 -4.74
C LYS A 70 -6.13 -23.68 -3.95
N SER A 71 -5.87 -24.93 -4.33
CA SER A 71 -6.33 -26.10 -3.55
C SER A 71 -5.42 -26.27 -2.33
N LEU A 72 -6.01 -26.31 -1.14
CA LEU A 72 -5.34 -26.55 0.14
C LEU A 72 -5.65 -27.96 0.62
N THR A 73 -4.61 -28.76 0.87
CA THR A 73 -4.73 -30.15 1.31
C THR A 73 -3.97 -30.40 2.61
N ALA A 74 -4.20 -29.56 3.61
CA ALA A 74 -3.50 -29.57 4.89
C ALA A 74 -3.54 -30.94 5.59
N GLY A 75 -4.66 -31.66 5.52
CA GLY A 75 -4.77 -32.99 6.13
C GLY A 75 -3.91 -34.04 5.42
N LYS A 76 -3.74 -33.93 4.10
CA LYS A 76 -2.87 -34.82 3.32
C LYS A 76 -1.39 -34.50 3.55
N GLU A 77 -1.04 -33.22 3.53
CA GLU A 77 0.33 -32.75 3.81
C GLU A 77 0.79 -33.18 5.20
N LEU A 78 -0.09 -33.10 6.20
CA LEU A 78 0.17 -33.61 7.54
C LEU A 78 0.42 -35.13 7.56
N VAL A 79 -0.33 -35.92 6.78
CA VAL A 79 -0.10 -37.37 6.67
C VAL A 79 1.25 -37.66 6.02
N ASP A 80 1.58 -36.97 4.93
CA ASP A 80 2.84 -37.17 4.21
C ASP A 80 4.05 -36.83 5.13
N GLU A 81 3.95 -35.78 5.94
CA GLU A 81 4.99 -35.41 6.90
C GLU A 81 5.10 -36.43 8.06
N LEU A 82 3.97 -36.88 8.61
CA LEU A 82 3.97 -37.91 9.66
C LEU A 82 4.55 -39.24 9.17
N GLN A 83 4.49 -39.54 7.87
CA GLN A 83 5.14 -40.72 7.27
C GLN A 83 6.67 -40.62 7.24
N GLU A 84 7.22 -39.41 7.09
CA GLU A 84 8.66 -39.19 7.07
C GLU A 84 9.28 -39.19 8.47
N ARG A 85 8.46 -38.89 9.49
CA ARG A 85 8.90 -38.83 10.89
C ARG A 85 9.08 -40.21 11.51
N LYS A 86 10.09 -40.31 12.38
CA LYS A 86 10.44 -41.55 13.11
C LYS A 86 10.19 -41.44 14.60
N ASP A 87 9.31 -40.55 15.04
CA ASP A 87 9.08 -40.33 16.48
C ASP A 87 8.14 -41.38 17.09
N PHE A 88 7.29 -42.01 16.28
CA PHE A 88 6.36 -43.08 16.64
C PHE A 88 6.26 -44.13 15.53
N ASP A 89 5.72 -45.32 15.86
CA ASP A 89 5.36 -46.33 14.86
C ASP A 89 3.97 -46.01 14.27
N PHE A 90 3.94 -45.06 13.33
CA PHE A 90 2.71 -44.60 12.71
C PHE A 90 2.13 -45.63 11.74
N SER A 91 0.87 -46.03 11.99
CA SER A 91 0.07 -46.89 11.13
C SER A 91 -1.10 -46.10 10.55
N PHE A 92 -1.14 -45.95 9.23
CA PHE A 92 -2.17 -45.21 8.53
C PHE A 92 -3.31 -46.17 8.16
N VAL A 93 -4.43 -46.06 8.85
CA VAL A 93 -5.50 -47.07 8.82
C VAL A 93 -6.89 -46.43 8.76
N SER A 94 -7.91 -47.24 8.49
CA SER A 94 -9.31 -46.78 8.55
C SER A 94 -9.75 -46.53 10.00
N GLU A 95 -10.75 -45.66 10.20
CA GLU A 95 -11.27 -45.37 11.56
C GLU A 95 -11.73 -46.64 12.28
N ALA A 96 -12.39 -47.56 11.57
CA ALA A 96 -12.87 -48.82 12.13
C ALA A 96 -11.71 -49.71 12.61
N GLU A 97 -10.64 -49.84 11.81
CA GLU A 97 -9.44 -50.60 12.21
C GLU A 97 -8.71 -49.92 13.36
N ALA A 98 -8.63 -48.59 13.34
CA ALA A 98 -7.99 -47.82 14.40
C ALA A 98 -8.73 -48.02 15.74
N MET A 99 -10.08 -48.04 15.74
CA MET A 99 -10.89 -48.24 16.94
C MET A 99 -10.76 -49.66 17.48
N ASP A 100 -10.91 -50.66 16.61
CA ASP A 100 -10.71 -52.06 16.97
C ASP A 100 -9.28 -52.30 17.50
N GLY A 101 -8.29 -51.68 16.88
CA GLY A 101 -6.91 -51.74 17.33
C GLY A 101 -6.66 -51.05 18.68
N LEU A 102 -7.41 -49.99 19.01
CA LEU A 102 -7.35 -49.32 20.31
C LEU A 102 -8.06 -50.12 21.42
N GLU A 103 -9.11 -50.86 21.07
CA GLU A 103 -9.82 -51.77 21.99
C GLU A 103 -9.03 -53.05 22.26
N ASN A 104 -8.29 -53.56 21.28
CA ASN A 104 -7.53 -54.82 21.37
C ASN A 104 -6.02 -54.65 21.61
N ASP A 105 -5.56 -53.49 22.09
CA ASP A 105 -4.15 -53.19 22.38
C ASP A 105 -3.17 -53.31 21.19
N LYS A 106 -3.69 -53.25 19.94
CA LYS A 106 -2.87 -53.16 18.72
C LYS A 106 -2.28 -51.76 18.57
N TYR A 107 -3.05 -50.73 18.92
CA TYR A 107 -2.64 -49.32 18.92
C TYR A 107 -2.85 -48.74 20.32
N TYR A 108 -1.89 -47.96 20.80
CA TYR A 108 -2.00 -47.32 22.13
C TYR A 108 -2.68 -45.95 22.05
N MET A 109 -2.69 -45.36 20.86
CA MET A 109 -3.30 -44.07 20.58
C MET A 109 -3.78 -44.00 19.13
N MET A 110 -4.82 -43.21 18.93
CA MET A 110 -5.36 -42.85 17.62
C MET A 110 -5.39 -41.33 17.48
N ILE A 111 -4.98 -40.84 16.31
CA ILE A 111 -5.15 -39.45 15.89
C ILE A 111 -6.04 -39.43 14.64
N THR A 112 -7.17 -38.74 14.73
CA THR A 112 -8.08 -38.55 13.60
C THR A 112 -8.00 -37.12 13.09
N ILE A 113 -7.74 -36.98 11.79
CA ILE A 113 -7.87 -35.73 11.02
C ILE A 113 -9.31 -35.69 10.48
N PRO A 114 -10.16 -34.77 10.98
CA PRO A 114 -11.58 -34.74 10.61
C PRO A 114 -11.81 -34.24 9.17
N GLU A 115 -13.02 -34.46 8.63
CA GLU A 115 -13.35 -34.14 7.24
C GLU A 115 -13.16 -32.67 6.84
N ASN A 116 -13.33 -31.76 7.79
CA ASN A 116 -13.29 -30.32 7.61
C ASN A 116 -11.96 -29.70 8.06
N PHE A 117 -10.91 -30.49 8.24
CA PHE A 117 -9.62 -30.01 8.75
C PHE A 117 -9.00 -28.93 7.83
N SER A 118 -8.91 -29.19 6.53
CA SER A 118 -8.41 -28.21 5.56
C SER A 118 -9.34 -27.00 5.42
N GLU A 119 -10.66 -27.19 5.53
CA GLU A 119 -11.64 -26.10 5.46
C GLU A 119 -11.51 -25.16 6.67
N GLN A 120 -11.37 -25.72 7.88
CA GLN A 120 -11.15 -24.95 9.10
C GLN A 120 -9.84 -24.16 9.04
N ALA A 121 -8.79 -24.74 8.45
CA ALA A 121 -7.53 -24.03 8.21
C ALA A 121 -7.68 -22.78 7.31
N THR A 122 -8.73 -22.71 6.46
CA THR A 122 -9.01 -21.53 5.62
C THR A 122 -9.80 -20.42 6.32
N THR A 123 -10.44 -20.71 7.47
CA THR A 123 -11.36 -19.77 8.13
C THR A 123 -10.67 -18.68 8.96
N LEU A 124 -9.34 -18.63 9.01
CA LEU A 124 -8.59 -17.72 9.89
C LEU A 124 -8.87 -16.23 9.61
N LEU A 125 -9.23 -15.89 8.36
CA LEU A 125 -9.61 -14.56 7.92
C LEU A 125 -11.12 -14.29 7.94
N ASP A 126 -11.93 -15.29 8.24
CA ASP A 126 -13.38 -15.12 8.32
C ASP A 126 -13.74 -14.31 9.56
N ASP A 127 -14.92 -13.67 9.55
CA ASP A 127 -15.46 -12.94 10.71
C ASP A 127 -15.57 -13.81 11.97
N LYS A 128 -15.60 -15.15 11.81
CA LYS A 128 -15.63 -16.14 12.90
C LYS A 128 -14.69 -17.31 12.59
N PRO A 129 -13.39 -17.19 12.94
CA PRO A 129 -12.43 -18.25 12.66
C PRO A 129 -12.72 -19.50 13.49
N ALA A 130 -12.60 -20.67 12.85
CA ALA A 130 -12.71 -21.98 13.48
C ALA A 130 -11.35 -22.69 13.39
N PRO A 131 -10.68 -22.98 14.52
CA PRO A 131 -9.38 -23.63 14.49
C PRO A 131 -9.51 -25.05 13.94
N ALA A 132 -8.55 -25.47 13.11
CA ALA A 132 -8.40 -26.85 12.68
C ALA A 132 -8.07 -27.73 13.89
N GLN A 133 -8.81 -28.81 14.10
CA GLN A 133 -8.68 -29.67 15.28
C GLN A 133 -8.31 -31.10 14.90
N LEU A 134 -7.38 -31.69 15.64
CA LEU A 134 -7.13 -33.12 15.62
C LEU A 134 -7.87 -33.79 16.78
N ILE A 135 -8.42 -34.98 16.54
CA ILE A 135 -9.09 -35.77 17.57
C ILE A 135 -8.12 -36.84 18.05
N PHE A 136 -7.71 -36.72 19.32
CA PHE A 136 -6.82 -37.67 19.97
C PHE A 136 -7.63 -38.62 20.88
N LYS A 137 -7.39 -39.93 20.75
CA LYS A 137 -8.05 -40.96 21.57
C LYS A 137 -7.04 -42.00 22.07
N THR A 138 -7.21 -42.38 23.34
CA THR A 138 -6.39 -43.38 24.04
C THR A 138 -7.29 -44.32 24.83
N ASN A 139 -6.78 -45.52 25.14
CA ASN A 139 -7.43 -46.46 26.05
C ASN A 139 -6.72 -46.45 27.41
N GLU A 140 -7.01 -45.43 28.22
CA GLU A 140 -6.40 -45.27 29.56
C GLU A 140 -6.64 -46.46 30.48
N GLY A 141 -7.77 -47.17 30.29
CA GLY A 141 -8.14 -48.34 31.08
C GLY A 141 -7.23 -49.55 30.86
N HIS A 142 -6.66 -49.69 29.67
CA HIS A 142 -5.72 -50.76 29.33
C HIS A 142 -4.26 -50.35 29.56
N ASN A 143 -3.87 -49.11 29.21
CA ASN A 143 -2.50 -48.63 29.42
C ASN A 143 -2.44 -47.12 29.74
N PHE A 144 -2.46 -46.83 31.04
CA PHE A 144 -2.40 -45.47 31.58
C PHE A 144 -1.10 -44.71 31.21
N LEU A 145 0.06 -45.38 31.26
CA LEU A 145 1.35 -44.73 30.97
C LEU A 145 1.47 -44.34 29.50
N ALA A 146 1.01 -45.20 28.59
CA ALA A 146 0.99 -44.90 27.17
C ALA A 146 0.09 -43.69 26.85
N ALA A 147 -1.06 -43.57 27.52
CA ALA A 147 -1.94 -42.42 27.37
C ALA A 147 -1.30 -41.11 27.85
N GLN A 148 -0.61 -41.13 29.00
CA GLN A 148 0.06 -39.94 29.54
C GLN A 148 1.24 -39.49 28.68
N ILE A 149 2.03 -40.44 28.14
CA ILE A 149 3.14 -40.13 27.24
C ILE A 149 2.62 -39.62 25.89
N GLY A 150 1.59 -40.26 25.33
CA GLY A 150 0.95 -39.83 24.08
C GLY A 150 0.34 -38.43 24.15
N GLY A 151 -0.25 -38.06 25.30
CA GLY A 151 -0.81 -36.72 25.54
C GLY A 151 0.22 -35.59 25.47
N THR A 152 1.44 -35.80 25.98
CA THR A 152 2.51 -34.77 25.91
C THR A 152 3.09 -34.68 24.49
N ALA A 153 3.11 -35.78 23.76
CA ALA A 153 3.60 -35.81 22.39
C ALA A 153 2.64 -35.13 21.40
N ILE A 154 1.33 -35.28 21.57
CA ILE A 154 0.34 -34.64 20.69
C ILE A 154 0.29 -33.12 20.86
N GLU A 155 0.59 -32.59 22.05
CA GLU A 155 0.73 -31.14 22.27
C GLU A 155 1.86 -30.55 21.41
N LYS A 156 2.99 -31.24 21.29
CA LYS A 156 4.10 -30.83 20.41
C LYS A 156 3.71 -30.87 18.94
N VAL A 157 3.00 -31.91 18.51
CA VAL A 157 2.48 -32.03 17.14
C VAL A 157 1.50 -30.88 16.82
N ASN A 158 0.57 -30.56 17.72
CA ASN A 158 -0.35 -29.43 17.56
C ASN A 158 0.38 -28.08 17.45
N SER A 159 1.43 -27.88 18.25
CA SER A 159 2.23 -26.65 18.22
C SER A 159 2.94 -26.46 16.87
N GLU A 160 3.55 -27.52 16.34
CA GLU A 160 4.23 -27.48 15.03
C GLU A 160 3.25 -27.27 13.87
N ILE A 161 2.10 -27.94 13.90
CA ILE A 161 1.04 -27.74 12.89
C ILE A 161 0.56 -26.28 12.90
N SER A 162 0.32 -25.72 14.10
CA SER A 162 -0.12 -24.33 14.23
C SER A 162 0.91 -23.35 13.66
N LYS A 163 2.20 -23.61 13.88
CA LYS A 163 3.29 -22.83 13.29
C LYS A 163 3.26 -22.93 11.76
N LYS A 164 3.15 -24.13 11.19
CA LYS A 164 3.15 -24.33 9.73
C LYS A 164 1.95 -23.70 9.02
N VAL A 165 0.76 -23.83 9.58
CA VAL A 165 -0.44 -23.15 9.06
C VAL A 165 -0.24 -21.62 9.07
N THR A 166 0.40 -21.10 10.12
CA THR A 166 0.70 -19.67 10.21
C THR A 166 1.81 -19.23 9.24
N GLU A 167 2.84 -20.05 8.99
CA GLU A 167 3.88 -19.77 7.98
C GLU A 167 3.27 -19.64 6.58
N ALA A 168 2.49 -20.63 6.13
CA ALA A 168 1.86 -20.64 4.82
C ALA A 168 0.92 -19.42 4.62
N TYR A 169 0.20 -19.04 5.66
CA TYR A 169 -0.66 -17.86 5.61
C TYR A 169 0.14 -16.55 5.52
N THR A 170 1.20 -16.44 6.31
CA THR A 170 2.06 -15.25 6.34
C THR A 170 2.75 -15.03 5.00
N GLU A 171 3.14 -16.10 4.32
CA GLU A 171 3.67 -16.07 2.96
C GLU A 171 2.67 -15.45 1.98
N ILE A 172 1.42 -15.92 1.98
CA ILE A 172 0.34 -15.38 1.13
C ILE A 172 0.09 -13.89 1.43
N MET A 173 0.11 -13.49 2.71
CA MET A 173 -0.05 -12.08 3.10
C MET A 173 1.08 -11.20 2.57
N PHE A 174 2.33 -11.66 2.63
CA PHE A 174 3.46 -10.92 2.07
C PHE A 174 3.42 -10.85 0.53
N GLU A 175 2.96 -11.90 -0.16
CA GLU A 175 2.70 -11.85 -1.61
C GLU A 175 1.68 -10.75 -1.99
N GLN A 176 0.65 -10.54 -1.16
CA GLN A 176 -0.35 -9.49 -1.40
C GLN A 176 0.23 -8.09 -1.19
N VAL A 177 1.11 -7.91 -0.19
CA VAL A 177 1.83 -6.63 0.02
C VAL A 177 2.74 -6.30 -1.18
N GLU A 178 3.31 -7.32 -1.82
CA GLU A 178 4.07 -7.15 -3.05
C GLU A 178 3.18 -6.71 -4.22
N LYS A 179 1.99 -7.30 -4.39
CA LYS A 179 1.02 -6.81 -5.39
C LYS A 179 0.57 -5.38 -5.14
N ILE A 180 0.40 -4.98 -3.87
CA ILE A 180 0.08 -3.59 -3.51
C ILE A 180 1.24 -2.67 -3.89
N SER A 181 2.48 -3.07 -3.61
CA SER A 181 3.69 -2.34 -4.02
C SER A 181 3.71 -2.11 -5.54
N ASP A 182 3.44 -3.15 -6.33
CA ASP A 182 3.41 -3.05 -7.79
C ASP A 182 2.29 -2.10 -8.27
N GLY A 183 1.09 -2.21 -7.69
CA GLY A 183 -0.01 -1.30 -8.00
C GLY A 183 0.26 0.16 -7.64
N LEU A 184 0.96 0.41 -6.52
CA LEU A 184 1.42 1.75 -6.14
C LEU A 184 2.46 2.29 -7.13
N LYS A 185 3.34 1.43 -7.63
CA LYS A 185 4.34 1.80 -8.63
C LYS A 185 3.70 2.15 -9.97
N GLU A 186 2.74 1.35 -10.44
CA GLU A 186 1.97 1.68 -11.65
C GLU A 186 1.22 3.00 -11.51
N ALA A 187 0.65 3.27 -10.33
CA ALA A 187 -0.01 4.55 -10.04
C ALA A 187 1.01 5.71 -10.01
N GLY A 188 2.20 5.51 -9.45
CA GLY A 188 3.30 6.48 -9.46
C GLY A 188 3.80 6.80 -10.87
N ASP A 189 3.95 5.79 -11.72
CA ASP A 189 4.28 5.94 -13.14
C ASP A 189 3.16 6.68 -13.89
N GLY A 190 1.89 6.39 -13.58
CA GLY A 190 0.73 7.11 -14.11
C GLY A 190 0.73 8.60 -13.74
N ALA A 191 1.04 8.93 -12.48
CA ALA A 191 1.19 10.31 -12.02
C ALA A 191 2.39 11.01 -12.68
N THR A 192 3.47 10.28 -12.95
CA THR A 192 4.63 10.80 -13.71
C THR A 192 4.24 11.14 -15.15
N LYS A 193 3.49 10.28 -15.83
CA LYS A 193 2.95 10.59 -17.17
C LYS A 193 2.03 11.81 -17.17
N LEU A 194 1.23 11.98 -16.10
CA LEU A 194 0.41 13.17 -15.94
C LEU A 194 1.27 14.42 -15.79
N TYR A 195 2.32 14.37 -14.96
CA TYR A 195 3.30 15.44 -14.82
C TYR A 195 3.96 15.80 -16.17
N ASP A 196 4.42 14.81 -16.93
CA ASP A 196 5.01 15.03 -18.25
C ASP A 196 4.00 15.68 -19.22
N GLY A 197 2.76 15.17 -19.25
CA GLY A 197 1.69 15.75 -20.04
C GLY A 197 1.34 17.20 -19.64
N THR A 198 1.42 17.54 -18.36
CA THR A 198 1.25 18.94 -17.91
C THR A 198 2.40 19.83 -18.35
N THR A 199 3.61 19.30 -18.47
CA THR A 199 4.76 20.03 -19.01
C THR A 199 4.54 20.37 -20.48
N GLU A 200 4.10 19.40 -21.30
CA GLU A 200 3.75 19.66 -22.71
C GLU A 200 2.60 20.66 -22.84
N LEU A 201 1.60 20.57 -21.95
CA LEU A 201 0.48 21.52 -21.92
C LEU A 201 0.95 22.93 -21.53
N ALA A 202 1.90 23.07 -20.60
CA ALA A 202 2.50 24.34 -20.21
C ALA A 202 3.24 25.01 -21.39
N ASP A 203 3.99 24.22 -22.16
CA ASP A 203 4.65 24.68 -23.38
C ASP A 203 3.62 25.14 -24.43
N GLY A 204 2.54 24.38 -24.60
CA GLY A 204 1.42 24.74 -25.48
C GLY A 204 0.75 26.04 -25.06
N ALA A 205 0.47 26.22 -23.77
CA ALA A 205 -0.11 27.44 -23.22
C ALA A 205 0.83 28.65 -23.41
N SER A 206 2.13 28.46 -23.23
CA SER A 206 3.14 29.52 -23.46
C SER A 206 3.19 29.95 -24.92
N LYS A 207 3.15 29.00 -25.87
CA LYS A 207 3.06 29.31 -27.30
C LYS A 207 1.76 30.02 -27.67
N LEU A 208 0.65 29.62 -27.06
CA LEU A 208 -0.64 30.29 -27.26
C LEU A 208 -0.57 31.74 -26.78
N LYS A 209 -0.02 31.98 -25.59
CA LYS A 209 0.20 33.32 -25.03
C LYS A 209 1.04 34.20 -25.96
N GLU A 210 2.18 33.69 -26.43
CA GLU A 210 3.04 34.41 -27.38
C GLU A 210 2.29 34.77 -28.68
N ASN A 211 1.49 33.86 -29.22
CA ASN A 211 0.70 34.12 -30.42
C ASN A 211 -0.46 35.09 -30.18
N MET A 212 -1.04 35.12 -28.98
CA MET A 212 -2.06 36.10 -28.61
C MET A 212 -1.48 37.51 -28.49
N ALA A 213 -0.28 37.63 -27.91
CA ALA A 213 0.46 38.89 -27.92
C ALA A 213 0.73 39.38 -29.36
N LYS A 214 1.18 38.49 -30.25
CA LYS A 214 1.36 38.82 -31.69
C LYS A 214 0.05 39.22 -32.37
N LEU A 215 -1.06 38.57 -32.04
CA LEU A 215 -2.38 38.91 -32.59
C LEU A 215 -2.84 40.29 -32.11
N ALA A 216 -2.68 40.59 -30.81
CA ALA A 216 -3.00 41.89 -30.24
C ALA A 216 -2.16 43.00 -30.89
N ASP A 217 -0.84 42.80 -30.99
CA ASP A 217 0.07 43.74 -31.67
C ASP A 217 -0.30 43.93 -33.14
N GLY A 218 -0.63 42.85 -33.86
CA GLY A 218 -1.07 42.90 -35.25
C GLY A 218 -2.39 43.66 -35.43
N ALA A 219 -3.35 43.48 -34.51
CA ALA A 219 -4.61 44.22 -34.49
C ALA A 219 -4.37 45.72 -34.24
N VAL A 220 -3.46 46.07 -33.32
CA VAL A 220 -3.06 47.46 -33.06
C VAL A 220 -2.37 48.07 -34.29
N GLN A 221 -1.42 47.37 -34.90
CA GLN A 221 -0.76 47.85 -36.13
C GLN A 221 -1.75 48.09 -37.27
N LEU A 222 -2.74 47.20 -37.44
CA LEU A 222 -3.77 47.36 -38.46
C LEU A 222 -4.72 48.52 -38.15
N LYS A 223 -5.05 48.74 -36.87
CA LYS A 223 -5.81 49.91 -36.40
C LYS A 223 -5.03 51.21 -36.68
N ASP A 224 -3.75 51.25 -36.36
CA ASP A 224 -2.91 52.42 -36.61
C ASP A 224 -2.76 52.68 -38.12
N GLY A 225 -2.64 51.62 -38.93
CA GLY A 225 -2.61 51.71 -40.39
C GLY A 225 -3.93 52.17 -41.03
N THR A 226 -5.06 52.02 -40.33
CA THR A 226 -6.38 52.47 -40.81
C THR A 226 -6.72 53.91 -40.40
N ALA A 227 -6.01 54.50 -39.44
CA ALA A 227 -6.18 55.92 -39.08
C ALA A 227 -5.89 56.90 -40.25
N PRO A 228 -4.80 56.74 -41.04
CA PRO A 228 -4.59 57.53 -42.26
C PRO A 228 -5.71 57.37 -43.29
N LEU A 229 -6.28 56.16 -43.41
CA LEU A 229 -7.41 55.90 -44.30
C LEU A 229 -8.66 56.66 -43.83
N GLN A 230 -8.96 56.65 -42.53
CA GLN A 230 -10.07 57.41 -41.97
C GLN A 230 -9.92 58.91 -42.24
N ALA A 231 -8.72 59.45 -42.02
CA ALA A 231 -8.41 60.86 -42.32
C ALA A 231 -8.53 61.17 -43.82
N GLY A 232 -8.06 60.27 -44.69
CA GLY A 232 -8.17 60.39 -46.14
C GLY A 232 -9.62 60.37 -46.63
N VAL A 233 -10.45 59.47 -46.10
CA VAL A 233 -11.88 59.41 -46.40
C VAL A 233 -12.60 60.68 -45.93
N SER A 234 -12.25 61.22 -44.75
CA SER A 234 -12.82 62.50 -44.29
C SER A 234 -12.49 63.64 -45.26
N LYS A 235 -11.23 63.77 -45.68
CA LYS A 235 -10.82 64.78 -46.68
C LYS A 235 -11.53 64.60 -48.01
N LEU A 236 -11.75 63.35 -48.44
CA LEU A 236 -12.51 63.04 -49.65
C LEU A 236 -13.98 63.44 -49.49
N THR A 237 -14.61 63.18 -48.35
CA THR A 237 -15.98 63.62 -48.04
C THR A 237 -16.10 65.13 -48.14
N ASP A 238 -15.14 65.87 -47.56
CA ASP A 238 -15.13 67.34 -47.60
C ASP A 238 -14.97 67.86 -49.04
N GLY A 239 -14.03 67.30 -49.80
CA GLY A 239 -13.79 67.66 -51.20
C GLY A 239 -15.00 67.38 -52.11
N VAL A 240 -15.63 66.22 -51.95
CA VAL A 240 -16.84 65.85 -52.71
C VAL A 240 -18.05 66.69 -52.28
N SER A 241 -18.16 67.06 -51.01
CA SER A 241 -19.19 67.99 -50.53
C SER A 241 -19.01 69.38 -51.18
N GLY A 242 -17.77 69.85 -51.28
CA GLY A 242 -17.43 71.07 -52.01
C GLY A 242 -17.79 70.99 -53.49
N LEU A 243 -17.46 69.88 -54.16
CA LEU A 243 -17.85 69.62 -55.56
C LEU A 243 -19.38 69.64 -55.73
N GLN A 244 -20.13 68.98 -54.83
CA GLN A 244 -21.59 68.95 -54.88
C GLN A 244 -22.19 70.34 -54.73
N ALA A 245 -21.68 71.14 -53.79
CA ALA A 245 -22.12 72.52 -53.60
C ALA A 245 -21.85 73.35 -54.88
N GLY A 246 -20.64 73.27 -55.43
CA GLY A 246 -20.27 73.96 -56.67
C GLY A 246 -21.12 73.53 -57.88
N ALA A 247 -21.38 72.23 -58.02
CA ALA A 247 -22.20 71.69 -59.11
C ALA A 247 -23.67 72.16 -58.99
N LYS A 248 -24.24 72.21 -57.79
CA LYS A 248 -25.59 72.76 -57.55
C LYS A 248 -25.66 74.25 -57.84
N SER A 249 -24.64 75.02 -57.45
CA SER A 249 -24.55 76.45 -57.77
C SER A 249 -24.45 76.68 -59.28
N LEU A 250 -23.64 75.89 -59.99
CA LEU A 250 -23.55 75.95 -61.46
C LEU A 250 -24.89 75.62 -62.12
N SER A 251 -25.55 74.53 -61.70
CA SER A 251 -26.87 74.12 -62.18
C SER A 251 -27.91 75.23 -61.98
N SER A 252 -27.95 75.82 -60.78
CA SER A 252 -28.85 76.94 -60.47
C SER A 252 -28.54 78.18 -61.33
N GLY A 253 -27.26 78.49 -61.56
CA GLY A 253 -26.83 79.58 -62.42
C GLY A 253 -27.19 79.35 -63.89
N MET A 254 -27.09 78.11 -64.39
CA MET A 254 -27.52 77.73 -65.73
C MET A 254 -29.04 77.85 -65.89
N ASP A 255 -29.82 77.52 -64.86
CA ASP A 255 -31.28 77.73 -64.87
C ASP A 255 -31.64 79.23 -64.98
N GLN A 256 -30.94 80.09 -64.23
CA GLN A 256 -31.11 81.54 -64.31
C GLN A 256 -30.71 82.08 -65.69
N LEU A 257 -29.58 81.62 -66.23
CA LEU A 257 -29.10 82.04 -67.55
C LEU A 257 -30.07 81.60 -68.65
N ALA A 258 -30.61 80.39 -68.59
CA ALA A 258 -31.61 79.89 -69.53
C ALA A 258 -32.91 80.71 -69.48
N GLN A 259 -33.31 81.15 -68.30
CA GLN A 259 -34.48 82.04 -68.16
C GLN A 259 -34.23 83.43 -68.77
N ALA A 260 -33.04 83.99 -68.56
CA ALA A 260 -32.66 85.28 -69.14
C ALA A 260 -32.49 85.21 -70.66
N GLU A 261 -31.92 84.13 -71.19
CA GLU A 261 -31.80 83.87 -72.62
C GLU A 261 -33.17 83.82 -73.30
N LYS A 262 -34.15 83.13 -72.70
CA LYS A 262 -35.53 83.09 -73.21
C LYS A 262 -36.16 84.48 -73.31
N GLN A 263 -35.87 85.38 -72.36
CA GLN A 263 -36.33 86.78 -72.43
C GLN A 263 -35.65 87.52 -73.58
N LEU A 264 -34.36 87.27 -73.82
CA LEU A 264 -33.60 87.88 -74.91
C LEU A 264 -34.07 87.37 -76.28
N GLU A 265 -34.35 86.07 -76.43
CA GLU A 265 -34.94 85.46 -77.63
C GLU A 265 -36.30 86.08 -77.97
N GLN A 266 -37.15 86.27 -76.96
CA GLN A 266 -38.44 86.95 -77.11
C GLN A 266 -38.26 88.41 -77.57
N GLY A 267 -37.30 89.13 -76.97
CA GLY A 267 -36.95 90.50 -77.37
C GLY A 267 -36.42 90.59 -78.80
N ALA A 268 -35.54 89.67 -79.20
CA ALA A 268 -35.02 89.60 -80.57
C ALA A 268 -36.13 89.31 -81.59
N THR A 269 -37.07 88.42 -81.24
CA THR A 269 -38.24 88.11 -82.08
C THR A 269 -39.17 89.32 -82.22
N ALA A 270 -39.44 90.03 -81.11
CA ALA A 270 -40.24 91.26 -81.14
C ALA A 270 -39.56 92.38 -81.95
N SER A 271 -38.24 92.56 -81.78
CA SER A 271 -37.42 93.51 -82.55
C SER A 271 -37.46 93.20 -84.06
N LYS A 272 -37.32 91.92 -84.45
CA LYS A 272 -37.48 91.47 -85.84
C LYS A 272 -38.87 91.81 -86.40
N ALA A 273 -39.93 91.56 -85.64
CA ALA A 273 -41.29 91.91 -86.04
C ALA A 273 -41.46 93.42 -86.26
N GLY A 274 -40.91 94.24 -85.36
CA GLY A 274 -40.91 95.71 -85.50
C GLY A 274 -40.11 96.20 -86.72
N ALA A 275 -38.95 95.61 -87.00
CA ALA A 275 -38.17 95.92 -88.21
C ALA A 275 -38.95 95.59 -89.50
N ASN A 276 -39.67 94.46 -89.51
CA ASN A 276 -40.54 94.10 -90.63
C ASN A 276 -41.69 95.09 -90.82
N GLN A 277 -42.34 95.52 -89.74
CA GLN A 277 -43.39 96.54 -89.79
C GLN A 277 -42.85 97.89 -90.30
N LEU A 278 -41.67 98.32 -89.82
CA LEU A 278 -41.01 99.53 -90.30
C LEU A 278 -40.69 99.45 -91.79
N LYS A 279 -40.12 98.32 -92.26
CA LYS A 279 -39.85 98.08 -93.68
C LYS A 279 -41.12 98.19 -94.52
N GLN A 280 -42.22 97.56 -94.08
CA GLN A 280 -43.51 97.62 -94.78
C GLN A 280 -44.06 99.05 -94.83
N GLY A 281 -44.04 99.79 -93.72
CA GLY A 281 -44.49 101.18 -93.68
C GLY A 281 -43.63 102.12 -94.55
N LEU A 282 -42.31 101.91 -94.56
CA LEU A 282 -41.40 102.65 -95.44
C LEU A 282 -41.63 102.31 -96.92
N GLN A 283 -41.94 101.04 -97.24
CA GLN A 283 -42.30 100.65 -98.60
C GLN A 283 -43.57 101.37 -99.06
N GLN A 284 -44.62 101.34 -98.24
CA GLN A 284 -45.87 102.06 -98.53
C GLN A 284 -45.64 103.58 -98.69
N SER A 285 -44.82 104.19 -97.83
CA SER A 285 -44.46 105.60 -97.93
C SER A 285 -43.62 105.91 -99.19
N SER A 286 -42.72 105.01 -99.57
CA SER A 286 -41.93 105.11 -100.80
C SER A 286 -42.81 105.02 -102.04
N ASP A 287 -43.75 104.08 -102.07
CA ASP A 287 -44.69 103.88 -103.17
C ASP A 287 -45.58 105.13 -103.35
N ALA A 288 -46.15 105.64 -102.25
CA ALA A 288 -46.94 106.88 -102.26
C ALA A 288 -46.10 108.12 -102.69
N SER A 289 -44.83 108.18 -102.28
CA SER A 289 -43.91 109.25 -102.70
C SER A 289 -43.59 109.17 -104.20
N ALA A 290 -43.46 107.95 -104.74
CA ALA A 290 -43.26 107.73 -106.17
C ALA A 290 -44.52 108.12 -106.97
N GLU A 291 -45.71 107.78 -106.49
CA GLU A 291 -46.98 108.22 -107.08
C GLU A 291 -47.10 109.76 -107.07
N LEU A 292 -46.79 110.41 -105.94
CA LEU A 292 -46.78 111.87 -105.83
C LEU A 292 -45.77 112.51 -106.79
N ALA A 293 -44.57 111.92 -106.94
CA ALA A 293 -43.57 112.39 -107.88
C ALA A 293 -44.05 112.26 -109.33
N GLN A 294 -44.73 111.17 -109.68
CA GLN A 294 -45.36 110.99 -111.00
C GLN A 294 -46.46 112.03 -111.25
N GLY A 295 -47.34 112.28 -110.26
CA GLY A 295 -48.39 113.29 -110.35
C GLY A 295 -47.82 114.72 -110.49
N ALA A 296 -46.78 115.05 -109.71
CA ALA A 296 -46.09 116.34 -109.81
C ALA A 296 -45.41 116.52 -111.18
N ALA A 297 -44.77 115.48 -111.71
CA ALA A 297 -44.20 115.49 -113.05
C ALA A 297 -45.28 115.66 -114.12
N ALA A 298 -46.41 114.95 -114.01
CA ALA A 298 -47.54 115.09 -114.92
C ALA A 298 -48.12 116.52 -114.91
N LEU A 299 -48.28 117.14 -113.74
CA LEU A 299 -48.72 118.53 -113.60
C LEU A 299 -47.72 119.51 -114.22
N ALA A 300 -46.42 119.37 -113.92
CA ALA A 300 -45.38 120.23 -114.48
C ALA A 300 -45.32 120.11 -116.02
N ASN A 301 -45.46 118.89 -116.55
CA ASN A 301 -45.53 118.63 -117.98
C ASN A 301 -46.79 119.21 -118.61
N GLY A 302 -47.96 119.06 -117.97
CA GLY A 302 -49.23 119.62 -118.45
C GLY A 302 -49.22 121.16 -118.46
N LEU A 303 -48.65 121.80 -117.45
CA LEU A 303 -48.45 123.26 -117.42
C LEU A 303 -47.47 123.71 -118.51
N ASN A 304 -46.38 122.97 -118.73
CA ASN A 304 -45.47 123.23 -119.86
C ASN A 304 -46.19 123.12 -121.21
N GLN A 305 -47.04 122.10 -121.40
CA GLN A 305 -47.83 121.95 -122.61
C GLN A 305 -48.84 123.09 -122.80
N LEU A 306 -49.49 123.57 -121.72
CA LEU A 306 -50.39 124.72 -121.76
C LEU A 306 -49.67 126.00 -122.19
N VAL A 307 -48.47 126.25 -121.65
CA VAL A 307 -47.61 127.38 -122.04
C VAL A 307 -47.15 127.26 -123.49
N GLN A 308 -46.79 126.07 -123.96
CA GLN A 308 -46.44 125.83 -125.36
C GLN A 308 -47.63 126.05 -126.31
N ALA A 309 -48.83 125.65 -125.91
CA ALA A 309 -50.06 125.82 -126.69
C ALA A 309 -50.56 127.28 -126.73
N ASN A 310 -50.24 128.10 -125.73
CA ASN A 310 -50.64 129.51 -125.63
C ASN A 310 -49.43 130.43 -125.33
N PRO A 311 -48.64 130.82 -126.34
CA PRO A 311 -47.39 131.55 -126.15
C PRO A 311 -47.56 132.90 -125.43
N ALA A 312 -48.72 133.56 -125.55
CA ALA A 312 -49.00 134.82 -124.86
C ALA A 312 -49.11 134.66 -123.32
N MET A 313 -49.48 133.47 -122.82
CA MET A 313 -49.51 133.17 -121.38
C MET A 313 -48.11 132.90 -120.81
N ALA A 314 -47.11 132.66 -121.65
CA ALA A 314 -45.74 132.46 -121.22
C ALA A 314 -45.16 133.69 -120.51
N GLU A 315 -45.67 134.89 -120.81
CA GLU A 315 -45.26 136.18 -120.22
C GLU A 315 -46.05 136.55 -118.95
N ASP A 316 -47.11 135.81 -118.60
CA ASP A 316 -47.91 136.07 -117.40
C ASP A 316 -47.12 135.75 -116.11
N PRO A 317 -46.97 136.71 -115.19
CA PRO A 317 -46.20 136.51 -113.96
C PRO A 317 -46.72 135.35 -113.08
N GLY A 318 -48.05 135.17 -113.04
CA GLY A 318 -48.68 134.10 -112.26
C GLY A 318 -48.42 132.72 -112.86
N VAL A 319 -48.45 132.60 -114.19
CA VAL A 319 -48.12 131.35 -114.90
C VAL A 319 -46.63 131.00 -114.78
N LYS A 320 -45.72 131.97 -114.91
CA LYS A 320 -44.26 131.75 -114.68
C LYS A 320 -44.00 131.26 -113.26
N GLN A 321 -44.64 131.86 -112.25
CA GLN A 321 -44.49 131.46 -110.86
C GLN A 321 -45.05 130.05 -110.61
N LEU A 322 -46.23 129.73 -111.16
CA LEU A 322 -46.85 128.42 -111.01
C LEU A 322 -46.02 127.32 -111.68
N LEU A 323 -45.44 127.58 -112.85
CA LEU A 323 -44.57 126.63 -113.55
C LEU A 323 -43.27 126.40 -112.76
N GLY A 324 -42.62 127.46 -112.27
CA GLY A 324 -41.43 127.35 -111.43
C GLY A 324 -41.71 126.59 -110.13
N ALA A 325 -42.84 126.86 -109.48
CA ALA A 325 -43.29 126.13 -108.30
C ALA A 325 -43.56 124.65 -108.60
N SER A 326 -44.24 124.34 -109.72
CA SER A 326 -44.53 122.96 -110.13
C SER A 326 -43.25 122.17 -110.45
N GLN A 327 -42.27 122.78 -111.12
CA GLN A 327 -40.96 122.16 -111.37
C GLN A 327 -40.16 121.95 -110.07
N ALA A 328 -40.21 122.90 -109.14
CA ALA A 328 -39.58 122.74 -107.82
C ALA A 328 -40.23 121.61 -107.01
N VAL A 329 -41.57 121.50 -107.04
CA VAL A 329 -42.31 120.41 -106.41
C VAL A 329 -41.92 119.07 -107.05
N MET A 330 -41.86 118.96 -108.38
CA MET A 330 -41.40 117.76 -109.08
C MET A 330 -39.98 117.33 -108.67
N GLN A 331 -39.03 118.28 -108.60
CA GLN A 331 -37.66 117.97 -108.16
C GLN A 331 -37.60 117.57 -106.68
N GLY A 332 -38.38 118.25 -105.83
CA GLY A 332 -38.51 117.93 -104.41
C GLY A 332 -39.10 116.54 -104.17
N THR A 333 -40.16 116.18 -104.88
CA THR A 333 -40.81 114.86 -104.78
C THR A 333 -39.95 113.75 -105.36
N LYS A 334 -39.15 114.03 -106.40
CA LYS A 334 -38.14 113.07 -106.89
C LYS A 334 -37.06 112.79 -105.84
N LYS A 335 -36.47 113.82 -105.23
CA LYS A 335 -35.49 113.66 -104.14
C LYS A 335 -36.09 112.93 -102.94
N LEU A 336 -37.35 113.23 -102.60
CA LEU A 336 -38.08 112.52 -101.56
C LEU A 336 -38.23 111.03 -101.90
N SER A 337 -38.62 110.70 -103.14
CA SER A 337 -38.74 109.31 -103.59
C SER A 337 -37.40 108.56 -103.53
N GLU A 338 -36.30 109.18 -103.98
CA GLU A 338 -34.95 108.62 -103.90
C GLU A 338 -34.50 108.39 -102.44
N GLY A 339 -34.75 109.36 -101.55
CA GLY A 339 -34.48 109.22 -100.12
C GLY A 339 -35.29 108.10 -99.46
N GLN A 340 -36.55 107.94 -99.87
CA GLN A 340 -37.43 106.91 -99.35
C GLN A 340 -37.00 105.51 -99.81
N GLN A 341 -36.51 105.37 -101.05
CA GLN A 341 -35.90 104.13 -101.52
C GLN A 341 -34.65 103.75 -100.71
N GLN A 342 -33.81 104.73 -100.34
CA GLN A 342 -32.67 104.48 -99.46
C GLN A 342 -33.11 104.01 -98.06
N LEU A 343 -34.17 104.61 -97.50
CA LEU A 343 -34.74 104.17 -96.22
C LEU A 343 -35.30 102.74 -96.31
N VAL A 344 -35.96 102.38 -97.40
CA VAL A 344 -36.44 101.00 -97.64
C VAL A 344 -35.27 100.01 -97.71
N GLN A 345 -34.18 100.37 -98.40
CA GLN A 345 -32.98 99.53 -98.47
C GLN A 345 -32.35 99.35 -97.08
N GLY A 346 -32.20 100.44 -96.31
CA GLY A 346 -31.72 100.38 -94.93
C GLY A 346 -32.61 99.54 -94.02
N ALA A 347 -33.94 99.65 -94.15
CA ALA A 347 -34.88 98.81 -93.42
C ALA A 347 -34.79 97.33 -93.82
N SER A 348 -34.49 97.03 -95.09
CA SER A 348 -34.26 95.66 -95.54
C SER A 348 -32.97 95.06 -94.94
N GLN A 349 -31.90 95.86 -94.84
CA GLN A 349 -30.67 95.44 -94.15
C GLN A 349 -30.92 95.22 -92.65
N LEU A 350 -31.69 96.11 -92.02
CA LEU A 350 -32.09 95.95 -90.62
C LEU A 350 -32.88 94.65 -90.40
N THR A 351 -33.87 94.34 -91.25
CA THR A 351 -34.60 93.06 -91.20
C THR A 351 -33.65 91.86 -91.29
N GLN A 352 -32.69 91.86 -92.23
CA GLN A 352 -31.73 90.77 -92.37
C GLN A 352 -30.82 90.62 -91.13
N GLY A 353 -30.37 91.74 -90.57
CA GLY A 353 -29.60 91.73 -89.32
C GLY A 353 -30.41 91.18 -88.13
N GLN A 354 -31.70 91.53 -88.03
CA GLN A 354 -32.60 91.01 -87.01
C GLN A 354 -32.92 89.52 -87.22
N GLU A 355 -32.96 89.03 -88.47
CA GLU A 355 -33.07 87.61 -88.78
C GLU A 355 -31.87 86.80 -88.30
N GLN A 356 -30.67 87.31 -88.56
CA GLN A 356 -29.42 86.69 -88.08
C GLN A 356 -29.35 86.71 -86.55
N LEU A 357 -29.73 87.82 -85.90
CA LEU A 357 -29.78 87.92 -84.45
C LEU A 357 -30.75 86.91 -83.84
N ALA A 358 -31.97 86.80 -84.38
CA ALA A 358 -32.96 85.84 -83.89
C ALA A 358 -32.50 84.39 -84.06
N ALA A 359 -31.88 84.06 -85.20
CA ALA A 359 -31.31 82.73 -85.43
C ALA A 359 -30.14 82.42 -84.48
N GLY A 360 -29.26 83.40 -84.25
CA GLY A 360 -28.14 83.29 -83.32
C GLY A 360 -28.60 83.11 -81.87
N MET A 361 -29.64 83.83 -81.45
CA MET A 361 -30.24 83.65 -80.11
C MET A 361 -30.81 82.25 -79.94
N LYS A 362 -31.56 81.75 -80.92
CA LYS A 362 -32.08 80.37 -80.87
C LYS A 362 -30.96 79.33 -80.75
N GLN A 363 -29.89 79.46 -81.54
CA GLN A 363 -28.74 78.56 -81.45
C GLN A 363 -28.03 78.66 -80.09
N PHE A 364 -27.91 79.86 -79.54
CA PHE A 364 -27.35 80.07 -78.20
C PHE A 364 -28.22 79.40 -77.12
N GLY A 365 -29.56 79.55 -77.18
CA GLY A 365 -30.50 78.85 -76.30
C GLY A 365 -30.41 77.33 -76.38
N GLU A 366 -30.25 76.76 -77.57
CA GLU A 366 -30.03 75.32 -77.76
C GLU A 366 -28.75 74.85 -77.04
N LYS A 367 -27.62 75.54 -77.23
CA LYS A 367 -26.35 75.21 -76.56
C LYS A 367 -26.36 75.46 -75.07
N LEU A 368 -27.09 76.47 -74.61
CA LEU A 368 -27.29 76.72 -73.19
C LEU A 368 -28.11 75.61 -72.53
N ASN A 369 -29.12 75.06 -73.22
CA ASN A 369 -29.88 73.91 -72.72
C ASN A 369 -29.01 72.65 -72.63
N GLU A 370 -28.11 72.39 -73.57
CA GLU A 370 -27.11 71.31 -73.47
C GLU A 370 -26.20 71.50 -72.25
N ALA A 371 -25.65 72.70 -72.05
CA ALA A 371 -24.81 73.03 -70.89
C ALA A 371 -25.56 72.90 -69.56
N LYS A 372 -26.82 73.34 -69.52
CA LYS A 372 -27.72 73.17 -68.38
C LYS A 372 -27.92 71.69 -68.06
N ALA A 373 -28.23 70.85 -69.04
CA ALA A 373 -28.38 69.42 -68.83
C ALA A 373 -27.10 68.77 -68.26
N GLY A 374 -25.93 69.14 -68.81
CA GLY A 374 -24.63 68.69 -68.28
C GLY A 374 -24.38 69.15 -66.84
N SER A 375 -24.78 70.36 -66.48
CA SER A 375 -24.65 70.88 -65.10
C SER A 375 -25.53 70.14 -64.10
N HIS A 376 -26.76 69.75 -64.50
CA HIS A 376 -27.64 68.90 -63.69
C HIS A 376 -27.06 67.50 -63.52
N GLN A 377 -26.55 66.88 -64.59
CA GLN A 377 -25.87 65.58 -64.49
C GLN A 377 -24.64 65.62 -63.55
N LEU A 378 -23.87 66.71 -63.57
CA LEU A 378 -22.75 66.89 -62.65
C LEU A 378 -23.23 67.03 -61.18
N ALA A 379 -24.34 67.74 -60.95
CA ALA A 379 -24.94 67.87 -59.61
C ALA A 379 -25.48 66.53 -59.07
N ASP A 380 -26.10 65.73 -59.94
CA ASP A 380 -26.59 64.39 -59.58
C ASP A 380 -25.42 63.42 -59.34
N GLY A 381 -24.43 63.40 -60.24
CA GLY A 381 -23.25 62.54 -60.11
C GLY A 381 -22.42 62.87 -58.86
N SER A 382 -22.25 64.16 -58.53
CA SER A 382 -21.58 64.57 -57.28
C SER A 382 -22.38 64.18 -56.03
N THR A 383 -23.72 64.16 -56.11
CA THR A 383 -24.57 63.66 -55.03
C THR A 383 -24.41 62.15 -54.83
N GLN A 384 -24.39 61.38 -55.91
CA GLN A 384 -24.14 59.93 -55.86
C GLN A 384 -22.75 59.62 -55.29
N LEU A 385 -21.72 60.34 -55.75
CA LEU A 385 -20.36 60.20 -55.24
C LEU A 385 -20.29 60.52 -53.73
N LEU A 386 -20.95 61.59 -53.28
CA LEU A 386 -20.99 61.93 -51.85
C LEU A 386 -21.60 60.81 -51.02
N ASN A 387 -22.70 60.22 -51.49
CA ASN A 387 -23.33 59.08 -50.81
C ASN A 387 -22.41 57.86 -50.77
N GLY A 388 -21.70 57.57 -51.86
CA GLY A 388 -20.71 56.48 -51.91
C GLY A 388 -19.55 56.70 -50.93
N VAL A 389 -19.02 57.92 -50.84
CA VAL A 389 -17.94 58.26 -49.90
C VAL A 389 -18.43 58.20 -48.44
N LYS A 390 -19.66 58.64 -48.15
CA LYS A 390 -20.26 58.44 -46.82
C LYS A 390 -20.42 56.96 -46.47
N GLY A 391 -20.79 56.12 -47.44
CA GLY A 391 -20.82 54.66 -47.27
C GLY A 391 -19.43 54.09 -46.93
N LEU A 392 -18.39 54.52 -47.65
CA LEU A 392 -17.00 54.16 -47.35
C LEU A 392 -16.57 54.61 -45.95
N GLN A 393 -16.93 55.82 -45.53
CA GLN A 393 -16.67 56.34 -44.19
C GLN A 393 -17.31 55.47 -43.10
N GLY A 394 -18.56 55.04 -43.32
CA GLY A 394 -19.25 54.09 -42.44
C GLY A 394 -18.53 52.73 -42.37
N GLY A 395 -18.12 52.18 -43.51
CA GLY A 395 -17.39 50.91 -43.58
C GLY A 395 -16.03 50.94 -42.87
N VAL A 396 -15.27 52.04 -43.03
CA VAL A 396 -14.01 52.25 -42.30
C VAL A 396 -14.26 52.35 -40.79
N GLY A 397 -15.34 53.03 -40.37
CA GLY A 397 -15.73 53.10 -38.96
C GLY A 397 -16.08 51.72 -38.37
N GLN A 398 -16.80 50.89 -39.11
CA GLN A 398 -17.11 49.52 -38.70
C GLN A 398 -15.85 48.65 -38.59
N ALA A 399 -14.92 48.77 -39.55
CA ALA A 399 -13.65 48.05 -39.50
C ALA A 399 -12.81 48.43 -38.27
N LEU A 400 -12.72 49.72 -37.94
CA LEU A 400 -12.04 50.20 -36.73
C LEU A 400 -12.68 49.62 -35.46
N GLY A 401 -14.01 49.62 -35.37
CA GLY A 401 -14.71 49.02 -34.22
C GLY A 401 -14.47 47.51 -34.10
N ALA A 402 -14.42 46.78 -35.22
CA ALA A 402 -14.10 45.35 -35.22
C ALA A 402 -12.64 45.08 -34.80
N LEU A 403 -11.70 45.95 -35.19
CA LEU A 403 -10.29 45.87 -34.77
C LEU A 403 -10.14 46.13 -33.26
N ASP A 404 -10.91 47.06 -32.70
CA ASP A 404 -10.94 47.29 -31.25
C ASP A 404 -11.48 46.06 -30.49
N GLN A 405 -12.53 45.42 -31.01
CA GLN A 405 -13.05 44.17 -30.45
C GLN A 405 -12.03 43.02 -30.55
N LEU A 406 -11.32 42.91 -31.68
CA LEU A 406 -10.29 41.90 -31.87
C LEU A 406 -9.12 42.11 -30.90
N ALA A 407 -8.63 43.34 -30.75
CA ALA A 407 -7.56 43.67 -29.82
C ALA A 407 -7.96 43.40 -28.36
N SER A 408 -9.18 43.80 -27.99
CA SER A 408 -9.72 43.54 -26.64
C SER A 408 -9.89 42.04 -26.38
N GLY A 409 -10.41 41.29 -27.35
CA GLY A 409 -10.56 39.84 -27.26
C GLY A 409 -9.23 39.09 -27.18
N ALA A 410 -8.21 39.54 -27.93
CA ALA A 410 -6.86 39.00 -27.84
C ALA A 410 -6.24 39.25 -26.46
N THR A 411 -6.46 40.44 -25.87
CA THR A 411 -6.00 40.77 -24.52
C THR A 411 -6.70 39.91 -23.45
N GLN A 412 -8.01 39.73 -23.55
CA GLN A 412 -8.77 38.88 -22.63
C GLN A 412 -8.33 37.40 -22.73
N LEU A 413 -8.01 36.95 -23.94
CA LEU A 413 -7.49 35.60 -24.15
C LEU A 413 -6.06 35.46 -23.59
N ASP A 414 -5.21 36.48 -23.71
CA ASP A 414 -3.89 36.52 -23.06
C ASP A 414 -4.00 36.38 -21.53
N GLU A 415 -4.88 37.16 -20.89
CA GLU A 415 -5.16 37.04 -19.44
C GLU A 415 -5.67 35.64 -19.06
N GLY A 416 -6.58 35.09 -19.86
CA GLY A 416 -7.10 33.73 -19.69
C GLY A 416 -6.00 32.68 -19.82
N THR A 417 -5.07 32.83 -20.77
CA THR A 417 -3.92 31.92 -20.91
C THR A 417 -2.94 32.05 -19.76
N GLY A 418 -2.77 33.23 -19.16
CA GLY A 418 -2.03 33.41 -17.92
C GLY A 418 -2.63 32.61 -16.77
N THR A 419 -3.96 32.68 -16.59
CA THR A 419 -4.67 31.90 -15.56
C THR A 419 -4.56 30.39 -15.81
N LEU A 420 -4.65 29.98 -17.08
CA LEU A 420 -4.44 28.58 -17.47
C LEU A 420 -3.03 28.10 -17.13
N GLN A 421 -2.01 28.93 -17.39
CA GLN A 421 -0.61 28.62 -17.08
C GLN A 421 -0.41 28.45 -15.57
N ASP A 422 -1.00 29.31 -14.74
CA ASP A 422 -0.99 29.16 -13.28
C ASP A 422 -1.68 27.86 -12.82
N GLY A 423 -2.81 27.52 -13.45
CA GLY A 423 -3.54 26.28 -13.18
C GLY A 423 -2.74 25.02 -13.56
N ILE A 424 -2.07 25.06 -14.71
CA ILE A 424 -1.16 23.99 -15.16
C ILE A 424 0.01 23.84 -14.18
N GLY A 425 0.60 24.95 -13.71
CA GLY A 425 1.67 24.92 -12.70
C GLY A 425 1.25 24.19 -11.42
N LYS A 426 0.04 24.49 -10.90
CA LYS A 426 -0.50 23.78 -9.73
C LYS A 426 -0.74 22.29 -9.99
N LEU A 427 -1.24 21.94 -11.18
CA LEU A 427 -1.48 20.55 -11.55
C LEU A 427 -0.16 19.79 -11.72
N GLN A 428 0.86 20.44 -12.27
CA GLN A 428 2.21 19.92 -12.40
C GLN A 428 2.83 19.65 -11.02
N ASP A 429 2.79 20.62 -10.11
CA ASP A 429 3.28 20.47 -8.73
C ASP A 429 2.58 19.31 -8.02
N GLY A 430 1.24 19.26 -8.09
CA GLY A 430 0.45 18.20 -7.46
C GLY A 430 0.69 16.81 -8.07
N SER A 431 0.87 16.72 -9.38
CA SER A 431 1.16 15.45 -10.07
C SER A 431 2.56 14.94 -9.73
N ASN A 432 3.54 15.84 -9.61
CA ASN A 432 4.90 15.50 -9.16
C ASN A 432 4.91 15.01 -7.70
N GLU A 433 4.20 15.72 -6.81
CA GLU A 433 4.08 15.31 -5.41
C GLU A 433 3.40 13.94 -5.27
N LEU A 434 2.30 13.72 -6.02
CA LEU A 434 1.61 12.45 -6.05
C LEU A 434 2.52 11.32 -6.57
N ALA A 435 3.23 11.55 -7.68
CA ALA A 435 4.17 10.59 -8.25
C ALA A 435 5.28 10.22 -7.25
N SER A 436 5.86 11.23 -6.60
CA SER A 436 6.90 11.02 -5.60
C SER A 436 6.39 10.20 -4.41
N LYS A 437 5.20 10.52 -3.89
CA LYS A 437 4.63 9.83 -2.72
C LYS A 437 4.18 8.41 -3.02
N LEU A 438 3.63 8.16 -4.20
CA LEU A 438 3.25 6.81 -4.63
C LEU A 438 4.47 5.92 -4.85
N ASN A 439 5.53 6.44 -5.47
CA ASN A 439 6.79 5.71 -5.60
C ASN A 439 7.46 5.46 -4.25
N GLU A 440 7.49 6.44 -3.34
CA GLU A 440 7.99 6.25 -1.98
C GLU A 440 7.21 5.16 -1.22
N ALA A 441 5.88 5.14 -1.38
CA ALA A 441 5.02 4.12 -0.79
C ALA A 441 5.25 2.73 -1.41
N ALA A 442 5.43 2.65 -2.74
CA ALA A 442 5.77 1.42 -3.42
C ALA A 442 7.12 0.87 -2.92
N ASP A 443 8.15 1.71 -2.86
CA ASP A 443 9.47 1.31 -2.37
C ASP A 443 9.38 0.77 -0.93
N LYS A 444 8.75 1.51 -0.02
CA LYS A 444 8.54 1.08 1.38
C LYS A 444 7.71 -0.19 1.49
N SER A 445 6.68 -0.37 0.66
CA SER A 445 5.88 -1.59 0.65
C SER A 445 6.70 -2.78 0.14
N SER A 446 7.58 -2.56 -0.84
CA SER A 446 8.48 -3.58 -1.37
C SER A 446 9.56 -4.03 -0.37
N GLU A 447 9.94 -3.18 0.60
CA GLU A 447 10.85 -3.55 1.70
C GLU A 447 10.20 -4.49 2.72
N VAL A 448 8.87 -4.55 2.75
CA VAL A 448 8.10 -5.42 3.65
C VAL A 448 7.97 -6.84 3.07
N LYS A 449 8.75 -7.22 2.05
CA LYS A 449 8.76 -8.59 1.53
C LYS A 449 9.01 -9.63 2.62
N GLY A 450 8.20 -10.67 2.59
CA GLY A 450 8.39 -11.88 3.37
C GLY A 450 9.62 -12.61 2.87
N ASN A 451 10.58 -12.85 3.74
CA ASN A 451 11.58 -13.88 3.56
C ASN A 451 11.32 -14.96 4.60
N ASP A 452 11.91 -16.14 4.41
CA ASP A 452 11.71 -17.31 5.28
C ASP A 452 11.91 -16.97 6.78
N ASP A 453 12.88 -16.10 7.08
CA ASP A 453 13.17 -15.63 8.45
C ASP A 453 12.04 -14.77 9.04
N ARG A 454 11.44 -13.86 8.26
CA ARG A 454 10.32 -13.01 8.73
C ARG A 454 9.01 -13.79 8.80
N ILE A 455 8.80 -14.71 7.87
CA ILE A 455 7.63 -15.60 7.85
C ILE A 455 7.66 -16.50 9.10
N SER A 456 8.80 -17.12 9.38
CA SER A 456 8.97 -17.95 10.58
C SER A 456 8.88 -17.15 11.88
N MET A 457 9.41 -15.92 11.92
CA MET A 457 9.26 -15.02 13.09
C MET A 457 7.81 -14.62 13.35
N PHE A 458 7.00 -14.44 12.31
CA PHE A 458 5.57 -14.14 12.46
C PHE A 458 4.76 -15.36 12.90
N ALA A 459 5.13 -16.54 12.40
CA ALA A 459 4.44 -17.79 12.68
C ALA A 459 4.76 -18.42 14.03
N GLY A 460 5.95 -18.14 14.57
CA GLY A 460 6.38 -18.58 15.89
C GLY A 460 7.09 -17.46 16.66
N PRO A 461 6.39 -16.39 17.06
CA PRO A 461 7.02 -15.19 17.64
C PRO A 461 7.56 -15.40 19.05
N VAL A 462 7.17 -16.50 19.72
CA VAL A 462 7.54 -16.80 21.10
C VAL A 462 8.28 -18.13 21.13
N GLU A 463 9.60 -18.03 21.26
CA GLU A 463 10.45 -19.18 21.54
C GLU A 463 10.42 -19.45 23.05
N VAL A 464 9.89 -20.60 23.45
CA VAL A 464 9.99 -21.06 24.85
C VAL A 464 11.41 -21.52 25.08
N VAL A 465 12.25 -20.63 25.62
CA VAL A 465 13.59 -20.98 26.06
C VAL A 465 13.48 -21.78 27.36
N GLU A 466 13.40 -23.10 27.25
CA GLU A 466 13.47 -24.00 28.40
C GLU A 466 14.87 -23.91 29.02
N SER A 467 14.96 -23.31 30.21
CA SER A 467 16.18 -23.33 31.02
C SER A 467 15.95 -24.24 32.24
N SER A 468 16.61 -25.39 32.24
CA SER A 468 16.62 -26.31 33.37
C SER A 468 17.85 -26.06 34.24
N ILE A 469 17.64 -25.81 35.54
CA ILE A 469 18.73 -25.58 36.49
C ILE A 469 19.54 -26.87 36.70
N ASN A 470 18.89 -28.03 36.67
CA ASN A 470 19.50 -29.34 36.88
C ASN A 470 18.79 -30.39 36.01
N GLN A 471 19.09 -30.36 34.70
CA GLN A 471 18.49 -31.30 33.77
C GLN A 471 18.97 -32.72 34.05
N VAL A 472 18.01 -33.65 34.08
CA VAL A 472 18.25 -35.08 34.18
C VAL A 472 18.14 -35.66 32.77
N PRO A 473 19.14 -36.42 32.28
CA PRO A 473 19.23 -36.80 30.87
C PRO A 473 18.16 -37.80 30.43
N ASN A 474 17.73 -38.68 31.33
CA ASN A 474 16.74 -39.71 31.03
C ASN A 474 15.95 -40.12 32.28
N TYR A 475 14.87 -40.87 32.05
CA TYR A 475 13.99 -41.38 33.11
C TYR A 475 14.75 -42.18 34.18
N GLY A 476 15.66 -43.05 33.77
CA GLY A 476 16.46 -43.90 34.63
C GLY A 476 17.36 -43.12 35.60
N THR A 477 17.97 -42.03 35.14
CA THR A 477 18.81 -41.16 35.98
C THR A 477 17.97 -40.49 37.08
N GLY A 478 16.71 -40.14 36.79
CA GLY A 478 15.79 -39.56 37.77
C GLY A 478 15.38 -40.54 38.86
N PHE A 479 15.24 -41.82 38.52
CA PHE A 479 14.85 -42.89 39.46
C PHE A 479 16.04 -43.61 40.13
N ALA A 480 17.26 -43.41 39.64
CA ALA A 480 18.49 -43.99 40.20
C ALA A 480 18.64 -43.83 41.73
N PRO A 481 18.41 -42.64 42.34
CA PRO A 481 18.44 -42.46 43.79
C PRO A 481 17.58 -43.45 44.58
N TYR A 482 16.38 -43.73 44.06
CA TYR A 482 15.41 -44.62 44.71
C TYR A 482 15.82 -46.08 44.61
N PHE A 483 16.17 -46.55 43.40
CA PHE A 483 16.55 -47.95 43.19
C PHE A 483 17.89 -48.32 43.80
N LEU A 484 18.86 -47.39 43.86
CA LEU A 484 20.12 -47.61 44.55
C LEU A 484 19.91 -47.76 46.05
N SER A 485 19.19 -46.83 46.67
CA SER A 485 18.86 -46.92 48.08
C SER A 485 18.07 -48.20 48.41
N LEU A 486 17.13 -48.59 47.54
CA LEU A 486 16.34 -49.80 47.71
C LEU A 486 17.20 -51.06 47.65
N GLY A 487 18.04 -51.17 46.62
CA GLY A 487 18.94 -52.31 46.42
C GLY A 487 19.86 -52.53 47.62
N LEU A 488 20.45 -51.47 48.17
CA LEU A 488 21.35 -51.56 49.32
C LEU A 488 20.63 -51.99 50.62
N PHE A 489 19.43 -51.48 50.87
CA PHE A 489 18.64 -51.87 52.04
C PHE A 489 18.23 -53.35 51.98
N VAL A 490 17.74 -53.79 50.81
CA VAL A 490 17.33 -55.19 50.60
C VAL A 490 18.53 -56.12 50.64
N GLY A 491 19.67 -55.72 50.04
CA GLY A 491 20.93 -56.46 50.10
C GLY A 491 21.40 -56.71 51.54
N ALA A 492 21.33 -55.69 52.39
CA ALA A 492 21.61 -55.81 53.82
C ALA A 492 20.63 -56.74 54.54
N LEU A 493 19.34 -56.65 54.25
CA LEU A 493 18.31 -57.49 54.87
C LEU A 493 18.52 -58.98 54.56
N ILE A 494 18.70 -59.32 53.28
CA ILE A 494 18.88 -60.72 52.84
C ILE A 494 20.19 -61.28 53.39
N LEU A 495 21.23 -60.46 53.52
CA LEU A 495 22.51 -60.90 54.08
C LEU A 495 22.37 -61.42 55.52
N THR A 496 21.40 -60.91 56.30
CA THR A 496 21.13 -61.42 57.65
C THR A 496 20.61 -62.85 57.68
N ILE A 497 20.04 -63.35 56.58
CA ILE A 497 19.55 -64.73 56.45
C ILE A 497 20.73 -65.68 56.27
N VAL A 498 21.74 -65.24 55.52
CA VAL A 498 22.93 -66.05 55.18
C VAL A 498 23.98 -66.00 56.28
N LEU A 499 24.23 -64.83 56.87
CA LEU A 499 25.26 -64.62 57.88
C LEU A 499 24.70 -64.66 59.31
N PRO A 500 25.22 -65.54 60.20
CA PRO A 500 24.81 -65.54 61.60
C PRO A 500 25.41 -64.32 62.31
N LEU A 501 24.54 -63.38 62.68
CA LEU A 501 24.94 -62.11 63.29
C LEU A 501 25.28 -62.21 64.78
N VAL A 502 24.89 -63.30 65.44
CA VAL A 502 25.02 -63.48 66.90
C VAL A 502 26.13 -64.45 67.29
N GLN A 503 26.30 -65.55 66.55
CA GLN A 503 27.18 -66.66 66.91
C GLN A 503 28.64 -66.36 66.60
N SER A 504 29.58 -66.56 67.53
CA SER A 504 31.01 -66.30 67.31
C SER A 504 31.84 -67.59 67.22
N PRO A 505 32.90 -67.65 66.38
CA PRO A 505 33.85 -68.75 66.33
C PRO A 505 34.63 -68.98 67.63
N ASP A 506 34.76 -67.95 68.47
CA ASP A 506 35.43 -68.03 69.78
C ASP A 506 34.42 -67.78 70.92
N PRO A 507 34.05 -68.83 71.68
CA PRO A 507 33.17 -68.71 72.84
C PRO A 507 33.70 -67.76 73.91
N THR A 508 35.02 -67.57 74.02
CA THR A 508 35.67 -66.79 75.08
C THR A 508 35.84 -65.29 74.76
N ALA A 509 35.45 -64.87 73.56
CA ALA A 509 35.56 -63.49 73.11
C ALA A 509 34.69 -62.52 73.95
N ASN A 510 35.22 -61.33 74.24
CA ASN A 510 34.48 -60.27 74.94
C ASN A 510 33.48 -59.55 74.01
N GLY A 511 32.48 -58.88 74.59
CA GLY A 511 31.44 -58.18 73.83
C GLY A 511 31.97 -57.20 72.77
N TRP A 512 33.03 -56.46 73.09
CA TRP A 512 33.71 -55.56 72.14
C TRP A 512 34.30 -56.30 70.93
N SER A 513 34.99 -57.43 71.14
CA SER A 513 35.59 -58.18 70.04
C SER A 513 34.52 -58.87 69.19
N ARG A 514 33.42 -59.32 69.79
CA ARG A 514 32.28 -59.90 69.05
C ARG A 514 31.57 -58.84 68.20
N PHE A 515 31.30 -57.66 68.76
CA PHE A 515 30.74 -56.52 68.04
C PHE A 515 31.62 -56.17 66.83
N PHE A 516 32.89 -55.83 67.06
CA PHE A 516 33.79 -55.45 65.97
C PHE A 516 33.93 -56.54 64.91
N SER A 517 34.00 -57.82 65.30
CA SER A 517 34.12 -58.91 64.35
C SER A 517 32.88 -59.07 63.46
N LYS A 518 31.68 -59.05 64.05
CA LYS A 518 30.43 -59.25 63.32
C LYS A 518 30.02 -58.04 62.51
N THR A 519 30.14 -56.86 63.11
CA THR A 519 29.87 -55.61 62.43
C THR A 519 30.85 -55.41 61.28
N LEU A 520 32.15 -55.64 61.46
CA LEU A 520 33.11 -55.48 60.37
C LEU A 520 32.88 -56.52 59.25
N LEU A 521 32.50 -57.76 59.60
CA LEU A 521 32.12 -58.77 58.59
C LEU A 521 30.91 -58.32 57.77
N PHE A 522 29.84 -57.96 58.46
CA PHE A 522 28.58 -57.57 57.82
C PHE A 522 28.73 -56.30 56.97
N VAL A 523 29.41 -55.29 57.53
CA VAL A 523 29.74 -54.05 56.82
C VAL A 523 30.68 -54.31 55.64
N SER A 524 31.69 -55.19 55.76
CA SER A 524 32.62 -55.45 54.64
C SER A 524 31.92 -56.03 53.42
N VAL A 525 30.94 -56.91 53.60
CA VAL A 525 30.11 -57.41 52.49
C VAL A 525 29.22 -56.29 51.93
N GLY A 526 28.67 -55.43 52.80
CA GLY A 526 27.88 -54.27 52.39
C GLY A 526 28.66 -53.23 51.59
N VAL A 527 29.92 -52.98 51.93
CA VAL A 527 30.80 -52.10 51.15
C VAL A 527 31.01 -52.67 49.76
N VAL A 528 31.27 -53.98 49.65
CA VAL A 528 31.40 -54.63 48.32
C VAL A 528 30.09 -54.55 47.53
N GLN A 529 28.94 -54.75 48.18
CA GLN A 529 27.61 -54.57 47.55
C GLN A 529 27.40 -53.17 46.99
N ALA A 530 27.80 -52.13 47.75
CA ALA A 530 27.72 -50.74 47.29
C ALA A 530 28.62 -50.49 46.09
N LEU A 531 29.88 -50.90 46.15
CA LEU A 531 30.83 -50.71 45.06
C LEU A 531 30.41 -51.44 43.77
N LEU A 532 29.83 -52.64 43.89
CA LEU A 532 29.28 -53.36 42.74
C LEU A 532 28.07 -52.65 42.15
N ALA A 533 27.16 -52.17 42.99
CA ALA A 533 25.99 -51.40 42.56
C ALA A 533 26.42 -50.09 41.85
N ASP A 534 27.38 -49.36 42.40
CA ASP A 534 27.91 -48.14 41.77
C ASP A 534 28.57 -48.47 40.43
N TRP A 535 29.37 -49.54 40.37
CA TRP A 535 30.05 -49.94 39.14
C TRP A 535 29.05 -50.27 38.01
N ILE A 536 27.99 -51.04 38.29
CA ILE A 536 27.00 -51.36 37.26
C ILE A 536 26.19 -50.12 36.85
N MET A 537 25.90 -49.22 37.78
CA MET A 537 25.15 -48.01 37.45
C MET A 537 25.96 -47.10 36.54
N ILE A 538 27.23 -46.86 36.87
CA ILE A 538 28.09 -45.97 36.08
C ILE A 538 28.50 -46.63 34.76
N GLN A 539 29.00 -47.87 34.78
CA GLN A 539 29.59 -48.52 33.60
C GLN A 539 28.60 -49.36 32.81
N GLY A 540 27.58 -49.93 33.47
CA GLY A 540 26.59 -50.79 32.83
C GLY A 540 25.40 -50.00 32.26
N LEU A 541 24.86 -49.05 33.03
CA LEU A 541 23.73 -48.22 32.61
C LEU A 541 24.12 -46.86 32.06
N GLY A 542 25.39 -46.44 32.24
CA GLY A 542 25.84 -45.12 31.80
C GLY A 542 25.34 -43.98 32.69
N LEU A 543 25.14 -44.23 33.99
CA LEU A 543 24.72 -43.19 34.94
C LEU A 543 25.79 -42.10 35.06
N GLU A 544 25.44 -40.89 34.64
CA GLU A 544 26.25 -39.70 34.86
C GLU A 544 26.01 -39.15 36.27
N VAL A 545 27.08 -38.96 37.04
CA VAL A 545 27.04 -38.40 38.39
C VAL A 545 27.85 -37.12 38.45
N LYS A 546 27.38 -36.13 39.23
CA LYS A 546 28.01 -34.81 39.31
C LYS A 546 29.38 -34.85 40.00
N ASP A 547 29.52 -35.70 41.02
CA ASP A 547 30.77 -35.93 41.72
C ASP A 547 30.93 -37.42 42.00
N MET A 548 31.89 -38.04 41.33
CA MET A 548 32.18 -39.47 41.43
C MET A 548 32.60 -39.89 42.85
N GLY A 549 33.39 -39.06 43.52
CA GLY A 549 33.89 -39.36 44.87
C GLY A 549 32.78 -39.24 45.90
N ALA A 550 31.95 -38.19 45.78
CA ALA A 550 30.79 -37.99 46.65
C ALA A 550 29.75 -39.10 46.44
N PHE A 551 29.49 -39.51 45.20
CA PHE A 551 28.56 -40.59 44.89
C PHE A 551 28.97 -41.93 45.52
N VAL A 552 30.20 -42.39 45.27
CA VAL A 552 30.73 -43.65 45.84
C VAL A 552 30.88 -43.55 47.36
N GLY A 553 31.28 -42.39 47.89
CA GLY A 553 31.37 -42.19 49.33
C GLY A 553 30.00 -42.28 50.01
N PHE A 554 28.99 -41.65 49.41
CA PHE A 554 27.62 -41.62 49.93
C PHE A 554 26.91 -42.98 49.79
N SER A 555 27.16 -43.72 48.70
CA SER A 555 26.65 -45.09 48.52
C SER A 555 27.21 -46.05 49.59
N VAL A 556 28.51 -45.97 49.86
CA VAL A 556 29.18 -46.75 50.90
C VAL A 556 28.63 -46.38 52.27
N LEU A 557 28.49 -45.10 52.58
CA LEU A 557 27.87 -44.64 53.84
C LEU A 557 26.43 -45.14 53.97
N THR A 558 25.66 -45.11 52.89
CA THR A 558 24.28 -45.64 52.83
C THR A 558 24.25 -47.12 53.16
N SER A 559 25.11 -47.89 52.51
CA SER A 559 25.23 -49.32 52.78
C SER A 559 25.62 -49.59 54.24
N VAL A 560 26.65 -48.91 54.77
CA VAL A 560 27.07 -49.07 56.18
C VAL A 560 25.95 -48.71 57.15
N THR A 561 25.22 -47.62 56.89
CA THR A 561 24.11 -47.17 57.73
C THR A 561 22.98 -48.20 57.75
N PHE A 562 22.55 -48.69 56.58
CA PHE A 562 21.54 -49.74 56.49
C PHE A 562 22.03 -51.05 57.12
N MET A 563 23.29 -51.41 56.94
CA MET A 563 23.90 -52.56 57.61
C MET A 563 23.84 -52.42 59.13
N MET A 564 24.12 -51.25 59.70
CA MET A 564 24.04 -51.02 61.15
C MET A 564 22.60 -51.11 61.68
N ILE A 565 21.64 -50.50 60.98
CA ILE A 565 20.22 -50.55 61.35
C ILE A 565 19.73 -51.99 61.34
N ILE A 566 19.94 -52.69 60.23
CA ILE A 566 19.46 -54.06 60.04
C ILE A 566 20.21 -55.02 60.98
N GLN A 567 21.52 -54.86 61.14
CA GLN A 567 22.29 -55.65 62.10
C GLN A 567 21.74 -55.47 63.50
N SER A 568 21.46 -54.24 63.94
CA SER A 568 20.93 -53.98 65.26
C SER A 568 19.57 -54.65 65.47
N LEU A 569 18.63 -54.47 64.55
CA LEU A 569 17.30 -55.07 64.63
C LEU A 569 17.38 -56.60 64.70
N VAL A 570 18.15 -57.23 63.81
CA VAL A 570 18.24 -58.69 63.74
C VAL A 570 19.12 -59.27 64.85
N THR A 571 20.13 -58.57 65.34
CA THR A 571 20.97 -59.08 66.45
C THR A 571 20.21 -59.05 67.78
N VAL A 572 19.38 -58.02 68.00
CA VAL A 572 18.60 -57.87 69.24
C VAL A 572 17.36 -58.77 69.24
N PHE A 573 16.64 -58.83 68.11
CA PHE A 573 15.32 -59.46 68.03
C PHE A 573 15.28 -60.72 67.15
N GLU A 574 16.39 -61.13 66.52
CA GLU A 574 16.48 -62.30 65.64
C GLU A 574 15.41 -62.31 64.53
N ASN A 575 14.55 -63.33 64.47
CA ASN A 575 13.52 -63.47 63.43
C ASN A 575 12.48 -62.31 63.46
N PRO A 576 11.92 -61.92 64.62
CA PRO A 576 11.13 -60.69 64.73
C PRO A 576 11.86 -59.44 64.21
N GLY A 577 13.17 -59.34 64.43
CA GLY A 577 13.98 -58.22 63.92
C GLY A 577 13.98 -58.12 62.40
N ARG A 578 14.04 -59.27 61.71
CA ARG A 578 13.93 -59.31 60.24
C ARG A 578 12.55 -58.85 59.76
N PHE A 579 11.48 -59.25 60.44
CA PHE A 579 10.13 -58.79 60.14
C PHE A 579 10.00 -57.27 60.34
N MET A 580 10.53 -56.72 61.43
CA MET A 580 10.57 -55.28 61.66
C MET A 580 11.31 -54.52 60.55
N ALA A 581 12.42 -55.08 60.04
CA ALA A 581 13.14 -54.49 58.92
C ALA A 581 12.34 -54.52 57.60
N ILE A 582 11.51 -55.54 57.38
CA ILE A 582 10.56 -55.58 56.23
C ILE A 582 9.48 -54.51 56.38
N VAL A 583 8.87 -54.38 57.57
CA VAL A 583 7.87 -53.33 57.83
C VAL A 583 8.47 -51.94 57.64
N LEU A 584 9.70 -51.74 58.13
CA LEU A 584 10.47 -50.51 57.92
C LEU A 584 10.73 -50.25 56.44
N LEU A 585 11.07 -51.27 55.65
CA LEU A 585 11.23 -51.15 54.21
C LEU A 585 9.91 -50.69 53.54
N ILE A 586 8.79 -51.36 53.84
CA ILE A 586 7.49 -51.03 53.23
C ILE A 586 7.08 -49.58 53.52
N MET A 587 7.24 -49.12 54.76
CA MET A 587 6.94 -47.72 55.11
C MET A 587 7.84 -46.73 54.35
N GLN A 588 9.11 -47.08 54.15
CA GLN A 588 10.07 -46.24 53.43
C GLN A 588 9.79 -46.14 51.94
N LEU A 589 9.29 -47.20 51.29
CA LEU A 589 8.98 -47.18 49.86
C LEU A 589 7.97 -46.08 49.51
N VAL A 590 6.99 -45.84 50.38
CA VAL A 590 5.92 -44.86 50.17
C VAL A 590 6.34 -43.45 50.61
N THR A 591 7.30 -43.33 51.53
CA THR A 591 7.62 -42.06 52.23
C THR A 591 9.02 -41.53 51.95
N CYS A 592 9.81 -42.13 51.05
CA CYS A 592 11.16 -41.63 50.76
C CYS A 592 11.20 -40.56 49.67
N GLY A 593 10.07 -40.25 49.02
CA GLY A 593 10.01 -39.28 47.91
C GLY A 593 10.72 -39.76 46.64
N GLY A 594 10.85 -41.08 46.47
CA GLY A 594 11.58 -41.69 45.36
C GLY A 594 10.83 -41.68 44.02
N THR A 595 9.54 -42.02 44.03
CA THR A 595 8.71 -42.11 42.82
C THR A 595 7.80 -40.90 42.61
N PHE A 596 7.27 -40.36 43.71
CA PHE A 596 6.49 -39.14 43.73
C PHE A 596 7.08 -38.18 44.77
N PRO A 597 6.93 -36.86 44.59
CA PRO A 597 7.20 -35.89 45.64
C PRO A 597 6.48 -36.28 46.94
N MET A 598 7.15 -36.14 48.08
CA MET A 598 6.59 -36.48 49.40
C MET A 598 5.27 -35.73 49.65
N GLU A 599 5.17 -34.50 49.17
CA GLU A 599 4.06 -33.58 49.33
C GLU A 599 2.74 -34.12 48.75
N LEU A 600 2.82 -35.06 47.79
CA LEU A 600 1.67 -35.70 47.18
C LEU A 600 1.14 -36.91 47.99
N THR A 601 1.86 -37.35 49.02
CA THR A 601 1.42 -38.47 49.88
C THR A 601 0.42 -38.00 50.94
N PRO A 602 -0.44 -38.89 51.49
CA PRO A 602 -1.36 -38.51 52.59
C PRO A 602 -0.62 -37.90 53.79
N LYS A 603 -1.21 -36.90 54.46
CA LYS A 603 -0.58 -36.17 55.59
C LYS A 603 0.01 -37.06 56.69
N ALA A 604 -0.62 -38.21 56.99
CA ALA A 604 -0.11 -39.17 57.95
C ALA A 604 1.25 -39.78 57.54
N MET A 605 1.46 -40.00 56.25
CA MET A 605 2.69 -40.55 55.68
C MET A 605 3.79 -39.49 55.57
N GLN A 606 3.43 -38.23 55.27
CA GLN A 606 4.35 -37.08 55.31
C GLN A 606 4.99 -36.89 56.69
N ALA A 607 4.25 -37.15 57.77
CA ALA A 607 4.75 -37.03 59.14
C ALA A 607 5.74 -38.16 59.51
N ILE A 608 5.65 -39.33 58.89
CA ILE A 608 6.49 -40.50 59.17
C ILE A 608 7.81 -40.42 58.39
N GLY A 609 7.76 -39.99 57.12
CA GLY A 609 8.91 -40.00 56.22
C GLY A 609 10.21 -39.39 56.79
N PRO A 610 10.20 -38.21 57.42
CA PRO A 610 11.41 -37.62 58.03
C PRO A 610 12.08 -38.50 59.09
N TRP A 611 11.38 -39.46 59.68
CA TRP A 611 11.95 -40.36 60.69
C TRP A 611 12.58 -41.62 60.09
N LEU A 612 12.54 -41.77 58.77
CA LEU A 612 13.02 -42.97 58.11
C LEU A 612 14.33 -42.72 57.36
N PRO A 613 15.30 -43.66 57.45
CA PRO A 613 16.62 -43.44 56.89
C PRO A 613 16.64 -43.36 55.36
N MET A 614 15.71 -44.01 54.65
CA MET A 614 15.63 -43.98 53.19
C MET A 614 15.26 -42.61 52.60
N THR A 615 14.57 -41.76 53.37
CA THR A 615 14.27 -40.37 52.94
C THR A 615 15.55 -39.56 52.76
N TYR A 616 16.51 -39.76 53.67
CA TYR A 616 17.80 -39.08 53.64
C TYR A 616 18.72 -39.65 52.55
N THR A 617 18.70 -40.96 52.34
CA THR A 617 19.52 -41.58 51.29
C THR A 617 19.02 -41.23 49.89
N VAL A 618 17.70 -41.22 49.65
CA VAL A 618 17.14 -40.78 48.35
C VAL A 618 17.45 -39.32 48.07
N ASN A 619 17.31 -38.43 49.06
CA ASN A 619 17.67 -37.01 48.89
C ASN A 619 19.17 -36.79 48.68
N GLY A 620 20.01 -37.51 49.41
CA GLY A 620 21.46 -37.41 49.25
C GLY A 620 21.92 -37.97 47.89
N PHE A 621 21.33 -39.07 47.42
CA PHE A 621 21.57 -39.58 46.08
C PHE A 621 21.08 -38.61 45.00
N LYS A 622 19.90 -37.97 45.16
CA LYS A 622 19.46 -36.88 44.26
C LYS A 622 20.47 -35.74 44.21
N ALA A 623 21.10 -35.41 45.34
CA ALA A 623 22.12 -34.38 45.41
C ALA A 623 23.40 -34.72 44.64
N VAL A 624 23.89 -35.97 44.72
CA VAL A 624 25.14 -36.38 44.05
C VAL A 624 24.94 -36.85 42.60
N ILE A 625 23.75 -37.33 42.25
CA ILE A 625 23.41 -37.78 40.89
C ILE A 625 22.88 -36.61 40.05
N SER A 626 21.87 -35.88 40.55
CA SER A 626 21.10 -34.94 39.72
C SER A 626 21.44 -33.47 40.00
N SER A 627 21.31 -32.99 41.25
CA SER A 627 21.32 -31.55 41.54
C SER A 627 22.68 -30.92 41.81
N GLY A 628 23.72 -31.72 42.11
CA GLY A 628 25.04 -31.22 42.49
C GLY A 628 25.08 -30.48 43.84
N ASP A 629 24.01 -30.50 44.63
CA ASP A 629 23.92 -29.79 45.91
C ASP A 629 24.68 -30.54 47.02
N ILE A 630 26.00 -30.36 47.03
CA ILE A 630 26.90 -30.99 48.00
C ILE A 630 26.56 -30.58 49.45
N SER A 631 26.03 -29.37 49.67
CA SER A 631 25.60 -28.91 50.99
C SER A 631 24.44 -29.76 51.51
N ARG A 632 23.42 -29.99 50.66
CA ARG A 632 22.30 -30.87 50.97
C ARG A 632 22.77 -32.29 51.25
N MET A 633 23.68 -32.83 50.43
CA MET A 633 24.27 -34.15 50.68
C MET A 633 24.91 -34.24 52.08
N TRP A 634 25.72 -33.24 52.49
CA TRP A 634 26.34 -33.23 53.82
C TRP A 634 25.34 -33.17 54.97
N SER A 635 24.22 -32.46 54.80
CA SER A 635 23.11 -32.49 55.76
C SER A 635 22.57 -33.93 55.93
N GLU A 636 22.38 -34.66 54.83
CA GLU A 636 21.87 -36.03 54.88
C GLU A 636 22.91 -37.01 55.46
N VAL A 637 24.20 -36.81 55.17
CA VAL A 637 25.31 -37.53 55.82
C VAL A 637 25.25 -37.39 57.34
N GLY A 638 24.93 -36.20 57.85
CA GLY A 638 24.77 -35.96 59.29
C GLY A 638 23.69 -36.84 59.92
N MET A 639 22.51 -36.91 59.31
CA MET A 639 21.42 -37.76 59.79
C MET A 639 21.76 -39.25 59.68
N MET A 640 22.41 -39.67 58.59
CA MET A 640 22.87 -41.05 58.43
C MET A 640 23.91 -41.45 59.48
N ALA A 641 24.84 -40.55 59.81
CA ALA A 641 25.81 -40.77 60.87
C ALA A 641 25.13 -40.94 62.24
N ILE A 642 24.06 -40.18 62.53
CA ILE A 642 23.26 -40.36 63.75
C ILE A 642 22.66 -41.76 63.79
N TYR A 643 22.03 -42.24 62.71
CA TYR A 643 21.51 -43.60 62.63
C TYR A 643 22.60 -44.66 62.83
N MET A 644 23.73 -44.50 62.14
CA MET A 644 24.87 -45.41 62.22
C MET A 644 25.40 -45.53 63.66
N VAL A 645 25.56 -44.40 64.36
CA VAL A 645 26.04 -44.38 65.75
C VAL A 645 24.98 -44.94 66.71
N ALA A 646 23.72 -44.55 66.56
CA ALA A 646 22.64 -45.00 67.44
C ALA A 646 22.44 -46.52 67.37
N PHE A 647 22.29 -47.09 66.17
CA PHE A 647 22.10 -48.53 65.99
C PHE A 647 23.39 -49.33 66.22
N GLY A 648 24.55 -48.75 65.92
CA GLY A 648 25.84 -49.32 66.30
C GLY A 648 26.00 -49.45 67.83
N ALA A 649 25.63 -48.40 68.57
CA ALA A 649 25.65 -48.40 70.04
C ALA A 649 24.66 -49.41 70.64
N LEU A 650 23.46 -49.55 70.06
CA LEU A 650 22.48 -50.57 70.45
C LEU A 650 23.04 -51.99 70.29
N THR A 651 23.67 -52.25 69.14
CA THR A 651 24.30 -53.55 68.84
C THR A 651 25.48 -53.84 69.78
N LEU A 652 26.33 -52.84 70.05
CA LEU A 652 27.45 -52.96 70.99
C LEU A 652 26.94 -53.22 72.42
N GLY A 653 25.92 -52.48 72.86
CA GLY A 653 25.26 -52.66 74.15
C GLY A 653 24.74 -54.09 74.31
N PHE A 654 24.07 -54.62 73.29
CA PHE A 654 23.61 -56.01 73.26
C PHE A 654 24.76 -57.01 73.47
N PHE A 655 25.87 -56.88 72.72
CA PHE A 655 27.01 -57.79 72.88
C PHE A 655 27.73 -57.67 74.22
N ILE A 656 27.79 -56.47 74.82
CA ILE A 656 28.33 -56.26 76.16
C ILE A 656 27.46 -56.97 77.21
N VAL A 657 26.14 -56.80 77.15
CA VAL A 657 25.19 -57.44 78.07
C VAL A 657 25.24 -58.97 77.91
N ARG A 658 25.24 -59.47 76.67
CA ARG A 658 25.33 -60.91 76.39
C ARG A 658 26.65 -61.50 76.88
N SER A 659 27.78 -60.83 76.65
CA SER A 659 29.09 -61.29 77.12
C SER A 659 29.20 -61.28 78.66
N ARG A 660 28.48 -60.39 79.36
CA ARG A 660 28.36 -60.43 80.83
C ARG A 660 27.53 -61.61 81.30
N LYS A 661 26.40 -61.90 80.65
CA LYS A 661 25.57 -63.09 80.95
C LYS A 661 26.30 -64.40 80.68
N ASP A 662 27.00 -64.52 79.55
CA ASP A 662 27.80 -65.70 79.21
C ASP A 662 28.92 -65.95 80.24
N LYS A 663 29.53 -64.88 80.77
CA LYS A 663 30.54 -64.94 81.84
C LYS A 663 29.94 -65.29 83.21
N ALA A 664 28.77 -64.75 83.55
CA ALA A 664 28.08 -65.09 84.79
C ALA A 664 27.67 -66.57 84.82
N ASN A 665 27.20 -67.10 83.68
CA ASN A 665 26.84 -68.52 83.55
C ASN A 665 28.06 -69.47 83.53
N THR A 666 29.26 -68.97 83.20
CA THR A 666 30.51 -69.76 83.25
C THR A 666 31.29 -69.58 84.56
N ALA A 667 30.96 -68.58 85.38
CA ALA A 667 31.57 -68.31 86.69
C ALA A 667 30.76 -68.85 87.88
N ALA A 668 29.57 -69.44 87.65
CA ALA A 668 28.89 -70.25 88.65
C ALA A 668 29.72 -71.52 88.91
N PRO A 669 30.23 -71.78 90.13
CA PRO A 669 30.97 -72.99 90.45
C PRO A 669 30.08 -74.21 90.26
N GLY A 670 30.62 -75.25 89.62
CA GLY A 670 30.05 -76.59 89.77
C GLY A 670 30.17 -77.03 91.22
N GLU A 671 29.04 -77.33 91.86
CA GLU A 671 28.99 -78.37 92.89
C GLU A 671 29.18 -79.75 92.22
N VAL A 672 30.45 -80.13 92.15
CA VAL A 672 31.05 -81.40 92.61
C VAL A 672 30.27 -81.94 93.84
N LEU A 673 29.85 -83.20 94.07
CA LEU A 673 30.33 -84.55 93.74
C LEU A 673 29.27 -85.62 94.11
N SER A 674 29.49 -86.83 93.61
CA SER A 674 28.89 -88.13 93.92
C SER A 674 28.84 -88.56 95.41
N SER A 675 27.68 -89.08 95.87
CA SER A 675 27.50 -90.45 96.40
C SER A 675 26.09 -90.65 96.98
N MET A 676 25.41 -91.72 96.53
CA MET A 676 24.02 -92.16 96.79
C MET A 676 22.92 -91.58 95.91
#